data_AF-A0A8D3DD73-F1
#
_entry.id   AF-A0A8D3DD73-F1
#
_cell.length_a   1.000
_cell.length_b   1.000
_cell.length_c   1.000
_cell.angle_alpha   90.00
_cell.angle_beta   90.00
_cell.angle_gamma   90.00
#
_symmetry.space_group_name_H-M   'P 1'
#
loop_
_entity.id
_entity.type
_entity.pdbx_description
1 polymer ?
#
loop_
_entity_poly.entity_id
_entity_poly.type
_entity_poly.pdbx_seq_one_letter_code
_entity_poly.pdbx_strand_id
1 'polypeptide(L)'
;MLLVLPPGLNFICALPAMAMLRNILIICQLLPFARTRNIKFFPCETDENVTTVDCYERPIRNIPVITSTTVVSLNLSRTKIRQVGQHAFADVPNLLTLKIMGNCQPGQLRAIKDQSCKMKIHPHAFKSLLSLQSLYLSGNSLTSIPWLPETLRVLDLQNNCIFHITDPLNTPNLEMLFLTKNCFYANPCNQSFYISERVFRELRNLKTLTLGHNNLTAVPNGLPPSLESLDLRENRITVVSDGAFANLTMLKKLNLEWNCQRCDHASRPCFPCPNNHSLYLHPNSFYAENSSITFLSLRGNSLKTFPEGLFRPLTNLKKLDLSDNLLAYAIQNGTFFTELRGLTWMSLIYNYEPLKTFQELSLSSHIGNISGLQQLLLSGNFFHSLSPQSLSVLSKLRHLKTLELRMNFIRNCNLTALKQLPSLIEIDLSQNMLSFLPCPSSEILAQHRCQNQNLYTNDFCDQPIIVVDREVTSGDGIWEPNQSKLLETLKDNVSPFPSLWDFRTYFCQNNLTFDLSQNDILSLNKHVFLGMENAVCLDLSFNYMNQALRRGQFSSTKNLVFLNLSYNRFDLYYTDAFSELKTTLKVLDVSNNDFHFRMRGMGHRFEFLQNLTNLEVLSLANNGIGMRIDQMLISSSVKYLYFYGNHLNIMWESGNNQYTKFFQNLTNLIYLDISDNDLTSITPDVLCHLPASIESLSISNNLLNYFPWQNMSALSNLCHLNLSQNYLYYLPYRVIEFGANFSLLDLSHNRFSVIPENFFRKAKSMQYLYLSNNQIKELDHQYVPTPFKNGSALKILTLHANPFKCDCSTSWFADFLSTTPVNIPHLTTRIHCEYPESKQGQSILSMDQKSCQDVYGSLAFLVCSFLALTITALPLLKHLYGWDMWYCIQVLWAGHKGYSQLAGSDSHNHYDAFVVFDTTNQAVRDWVYNELTVNLENFGPRRFCLCLEERDWTPGLSCIENLHSAVYNSVKTVFVLSSCLNGGETANGVIRQAFYMVQQRLLDEKNP
;
A
#
# COMPACT_ATOMS: atom_id res chain seq x y z
N MET A 1 76.89 0.14 4.04
CA MET A 1 78.09 -0.31 4.76
C MET A 1 77.99 -1.82 4.89
N LEU A 2 78.97 -2.55 4.36
CA LEU A 2 78.98 -4.00 4.19
C LEU A 2 78.83 -4.77 5.51
N LEU A 3 78.18 -5.93 5.49
CA LEU A 3 78.88 -7.19 5.78
C LEU A 3 78.09 -8.43 5.35
N VAL A 4 78.85 -9.32 4.73
CA VAL A 4 78.52 -10.59 4.07
C VAL A 4 78.34 -11.70 5.11
N LEU A 5 77.40 -12.60 4.85
CA LEU A 5 77.14 -13.87 5.54
C LEU A 5 78.32 -14.86 5.43
N PRO A 6 78.45 -15.78 6.40
CA PRO A 6 78.73 -17.18 6.06
C PRO A 6 77.67 -18.17 6.60
N PRO A 7 77.61 -19.40 6.05
CA PRO A 7 76.40 -20.22 6.02
C PRO A 7 76.44 -21.47 6.93
N GLY A 8 75.27 -22.04 7.20
CA GLY A 8 75.11 -23.48 7.48
C GLY A 8 74.34 -23.83 8.76
N LEU A 9 73.02 -24.03 8.68
CA LEU A 9 72.37 -25.35 8.56
C LEU A 9 70.86 -25.21 8.76
N ASN A 10 70.14 -25.81 7.82
CA ASN A 10 68.70 -25.76 7.64
C ASN A 10 67.93 -26.62 8.65
N PHE A 11 66.74 -26.11 9.03
CA PHE A 11 65.46 -26.80 9.32
C PHE A 11 65.51 -28.01 10.27
N ILE A 12 64.78 -28.02 11.40
CA ILE A 12 63.33 -28.25 11.48
C ILE A 12 62.87 -27.82 12.88
N CYS A 13 62.00 -26.80 13.00
CA CYS A 13 60.98 -26.65 14.07
C CYS A 13 60.20 -25.33 13.92
N ALA A 14 59.23 -25.26 13.00
CA ALA A 14 58.22 -24.20 13.01
C ALA A 14 57.00 -24.61 12.16
N LEU A 15 56.15 -25.48 12.71
CA LEU A 15 54.93 -25.93 12.01
C LEU A 15 53.58 -25.76 12.75
N PRO A 16 53.46 -25.33 14.03
CA PRO A 16 52.13 -25.04 14.58
C PRO A 16 51.71 -23.55 14.57
N ALA A 17 52.64 -22.60 14.37
CA ALA A 17 52.32 -21.16 14.50
C ALA A 17 51.72 -20.53 13.22
N MET A 18 52.09 -21.00 12.03
CA MET A 18 51.59 -20.46 10.75
C MET A 18 50.18 -20.93 10.39
N ALA A 19 49.74 -22.09 10.89
CA ALA A 19 48.40 -22.62 10.64
C ALA A 19 47.32 -21.85 11.42
N MET A 20 47.61 -21.44 12.66
CA MET A 20 46.72 -20.61 13.48
C MET A 20 46.56 -19.19 12.89
N LEU A 21 47.66 -18.58 12.43
CA LEU A 21 47.60 -17.23 11.83
C LEU A 21 46.83 -17.24 10.50
N ARG A 22 47.00 -18.29 9.69
CA ARG A 22 46.25 -18.46 8.43
C ARG A 22 44.76 -18.67 8.68
N ASN A 23 44.40 -19.43 9.71
CA ASN A 23 43.00 -19.64 10.08
C ASN A 23 42.34 -18.37 10.66
N ILE A 24 43.08 -17.56 11.44
CA ILE A 24 42.59 -16.26 11.93
C ILE A 24 42.42 -15.26 10.77
N LEU A 25 43.35 -15.23 9.80
CA LEU A 25 43.24 -14.40 8.59
C LEU A 25 42.09 -14.84 7.67
N ILE A 26 41.83 -16.15 7.55
CA ILE A 26 40.68 -16.69 6.80
C ILE A 26 39.36 -16.35 7.52
N ILE A 27 39.33 -16.35 8.85
CA ILE A 27 38.15 -15.93 9.65
C ILE A 27 37.92 -14.41 9.54
N CYS A 28 38.97 -13.59 9.46
CA CYS A 28 38.83 -12.16 9.17
C CYS A 28 38.42 -11.86 7.72
N GLN A 29 38.71 -12.75 6.77
CA GLN A 29 38.22 -12.66 5.38
C GLN A 29 36.77 -13.15 5.20
N LEU A 30 36.21 -13.81 6.22
CA LEU A 30 34.81 -14.23 6.29
C LEU A 30 33.90 -13.21 6.98
N LEU A 31 34.40 -12.02 7.33
CA LEU A 31 33.54 -10.86 7.60
C LEU A 31 32.78 -10.56 6.31
N PRO A 32 31.44 -10.78 6.27
CA PRO A 32 30.72 -10.59 5.03
C PRO A 32 30.80 -9.11 4.67
N PHE A 33 31.33 -8.84 3.48
CA PHE A 33 30.82 -7.75 2.65
C PHE A 33 29.34 -8.05 2.36
N ALA A 34 28.48 -7.93 3.38
CA ALA A 34 27.08 -7.72 3.18
C ALA A 34 26.97 -6.33 2.58
N ARG A 35 26.94 -6.26 1.24
CA ARG A 35 26.30 -5.14 0.57
C ARG A 35 24.84 -5.17 0.99
N THR A 36 24.54 -4.57 2.13
CA THR A 36 23.20 -4.12 2.45
C THR A 36 22.80 -3.18 1.31
N ARG A 37 21.96 -3.63 0.38
CA ARG A 37 21.15 -2.71 -0.40
C ARG A 37 20.15 -2.11 0.58
N ASN A 38 20.61 -1.17 1.40
CA ASN A 38 19.72 -0.31 2.16
C ASN A 38 18.81 0.36 1.13
N ILE A 39 17.51 0.39 1.40
CA ILE A 39 16.58 1.31 0.75
C ILE A 39 17.19 2.71 0.96
N LYS A 40 17.80 3.26 -0.10
CA LYS A 40 18.74 4.40 0.01
C LYS A 40 18.17 5.60 0.76
N PHE A 41 16.85 5.79 0.72
CA PHE A 41 16.16 6.91 1.37
C PHE A 41 14.99 6.45 2.24
N PHE A 42 15.17 5.46 3.10
CA PHE A 42 14.15 5.11 4.11
C PHE A 42 13.76 6.35 4.95
N PRO A 43 12.46 6.64 5.19
CA PRO A 43 11.27 5.82 4.92
C PRO A 43 10.63 6.04 3.54
N CYS A 44 11.26 6.73 2.58
CA CYS A 44 10.70 7.08 1.28
C CYS A 44 10.85 6.00 0.20
N GLU A 45 9.97 6.03 -0.80
CA GLU A 45 10.00 5.14 -1.98
C GLU A 45 10.79 5.78 -3.12
N THR A 46 11.41 4.94 -3.96
CA THR A 46 12.16 5.38 -5.15
C THR A 46 11.88 4.51 -6.36
N ASP A 47 12.01 5.09 -7.55
CA ASP A 47 12.05 4.36 -8.82
C ASP A 47 13.35 3.54 -8.98
N GLU A 48 13.37 2.63 -9.96
CA GLU A 48 14.52 1.77 -10.27
C GLU A 48 15.81 2.57 -10.53
N ASN A 49 15.68 3.76 -11.14
CA ASN A 49 16.80 4.64 -11.49
C ASN A 49 17.18 5.63 -10.38
N VAL A 50 16.46 5.63 -9.24
CA VAL A 50 16.71 6.51 -8.09
C VAL A 50 16.73 8.00 -8.49
N THR A 51 15.79 8.38 -9.36
CA THR A 51 15.60 9.75 -9.85
C THR A 51 14.48 10.46 -9.11
N THR A 52 13.52 9.70 -8.59
CA THR A 52 12.35 10.16 -7.86
C THR A 52 12.38 9.62 -6.44
N VAL A 53 12.08 10.49 -5.47
CA VAL A 53 11.94 10.12 -4.06
C VAL A 53 10.57 10.53 -3.59
N ASP A 54 9.70 9.56 -3.31
CA ASP A 54 8.33 9.78 -2.86
C ASP A 54 8.12 9.49 -1.37
N CYS A 55 7.90 10.55 -0.63
CA CYS A 55 7.60 10.56 0.79
C CYS A 55 6.13 10.89 1.10
N TYR A 56 5.22 10.80 0.12
CA TYR A 56 3.82 11.16 0.27
C TYR A 56 3.13 10.43 1.43
N GLU A 57 2.37 11.17 2.23
CA GLU A 57 1.62 10.66 3.41
C GLU A 57 2.46 9.96 4.49
N ARG A 58 3.79 10.11 4.45
CA ARG A 58 4.67 9.55 5.48
C ARG A 58 4.68 10.42 6.72
N PRO A 59 4.68 9.86 7.95
CA PRO A 59 4.64 10.63 9.20
C PRO A 59 6.00 11.30 9.56
N ILE A 60 6.70 11.83 8.56
CA ILE A 60 8.00 12.48 8.66
C ILE A 60 7.81 13.87 9.28
N ARG A 61 8.55 14.19 10.36
CA ARG A 61 8.49 15.50 11.05
C ARG A 61 9.59 16.47 10.63
N ASN A 62 10.72 15.94 10.18
CA ASN A 62 11.90 16.68 9.74
C ASN A 62 12.31 16.18 8.36
N ILE A 63 12.83 17.06 7.52
CA ILE A 63 13.31 16.66 6.19
C ILE A 63 14.39 15.57 6.35
N PRO A 64 14.24 14.40 5.70
CA PRO A 64 15.23 13.35 5.78
C PRO A 64 16.54 13.81 5.12
N VAL A 65 17.68 13.33 5.63
CA VAL A 65 18.98 13.60 5.01
C VAL A 65 19.06 12.79 3.71
N ILE A 66 18.89 13.47 2.58
CA ILE A 66 18.96 12.89 1.24
C ILE A 66 20.24 13.41 0.60
N THR A 67 21.27 12.58 0.52
CA THR A 67 22.53 12.90 -0.16
C THR A 67 22.57 12.15 -1.49
N SER A 68 22.18 12.79 -2.58
CA SER A 68 22.27 12.19 -3.92
C SER A 68 22.23 13.22 -5.04
N THR A 69 23.10 13.02 -6.02
CA THR A 69 23.16 13.82 -7.24
C THR A 69 22.21 13.31 -8.34
N THR A 70 21.65 12.10 -8.19
CA THR A 70 20.73 11.49 -9.18
C THR A 70 19.27 11.92 -9.00
N VAL A 71 18.90 12.41 -7.82
CA VAL A 71 17.52 12.75 -7.48
C VAL A 71 17.12 14.06 -8.16
N VAL A 72 16.10 13.99 -9.01
CA VAL A 72 15.53 15.12 -9.77
C VAL A 72 14.12 15.48 -9.30
N SER A 73 13.42 14.58 -8.61
CA SER A 73 12.07 14.83 -8.09
C SER A 73 11.94 14.36 -6.65
N LEU A 74 11.43 15.24 -5.78
CA LEU A 74 11.23 14.96 -4.35
C LEU A 74 9.81 15.34 -3.92
N ASN A 75 9.08 14.38 -3.36
CA ASN A 75 7.72 14.57 -2.86
C ASN A 75 7.65 14.40 -1.34
N LEU A 76 7.51 15.51 -0.61
CA LEU A 76 7.33 15.60 0.85
C LEU A 76 5.90 16.07 1.20
N SER A 77 4.92 15.70 0.38
CA SER A 77 3.54 16.15 0.57
C SER A 77 2.78 15.28 1.58
N ARG A 78 1.85 15.88 2.33
CA ARG A 78 1.06 15.26 3.41
C ARG A 78 1.91 14.57 4.48
N THR A 79 3.13 15.07 4.70
CA THR A 79 3.96 14.66 5.83
C THR A 79 3.61 15.49 7.07
N LYS A 80 4.36 15.31 8.16
CA LYS A 80 4.23 16.10 9.39
C LYS A 80 5.36 17.14 9.52
N ILE A 81 6.00 17.51 8.41
CA ILE A 81 7.04 18.53 8.37
C ILE A 81 6.44 19.90 8.69
N ARG A 82 7.03 20.59 9.68
CA ARG A 82 6.60 21.93 10.10
C ARG A 82 7.67 23.00 9.94
N GLN A 83 8.91 22.63 9.65
CA GLN A 83 10.02 23.56 9.52
C GLN A 83 10.96 23.13 8.38
N VAL A 84 11.36 24.10 7.55
CA VAL A 84 12.35 23.93 6.48
C VAL A 84 13.50 24.89 6.73
N GLY A 85 14.69 24.35 7.01
CA GLY A 85 15.90 25.13 7.27
C GLY A 85 16.56 25.68 6.00
N GLN A 86 17.56 26.55 6.17
CA GLN A 86 18.29 27.17 5.05
C GLN A 86 19.03 26.17 4.15
N HIS A 87 19.64 25.13 4.75
CA HIS A 87 20.45 24.14 4.04
C HIS A 87 19.74 22.79 3.88
N ALA A 88 18.41 22.77 4.00
CA ALA A 88 17.64 21.53 4.02
C ALA A 88 17.74 20.72 2.70
N PHE A 89 18.06 21.38 1.58
CA PHE A 89 18.17 20.77 0.26
C PHE A 89 19.54 21.02 -0.39
N ALA A 90 20.58 21.29 0.41
CA ALA A 90 21.92 21.56 -0.11
C ALA A 90 22.55 20.31 -0.79
N ASP A 91 22.22 19.12 -0.30
CA ASP A 91 22.80 17.84 -0.75
C ASP A 91 22.05 17.17 -1.92
N VAL A 92 21.08 17.88 -2.52
CA VAL A 92 20.31 17.47 -3.72
C VAL A 92 20.34 18.57 -4.80
N PRO A 93 21.52 18.90 -5.36
CA PRO A 93 21.69 20.08 -6.20
C PRO A 93 20.97 20.02 -7.56
N ASN A 94 20.67 18.81 -8.07
CA ASN A 94 20.06 18.59 -9.39
C ASN A 94 18.53 18.49 -9.36
N LEU A 95 17.90 18.94 -8.27
CA LEU A 95 16.46 18.81 -8.09
C LEU A 95 15.70 19.71 -9.09
N LEU A 96 14.84 19.10 -9.91
CA LEU A 96 13.98 19.78 -10.88
C LEU A 96 12.58 20.02 -10.32
N THR A 97 12.04 19.07 -9.54
CA THR A 97 10.69 19.14 -8.95
C THR A 97 10.73 18.92 -7.45
N LEU A 98 10.12 19.84 -6.69
CA LEU A 98 9.96 19.75 -5.25
C LEU A 98 8.49 19.95 -4.86
N LYS A 99 7.92 18.98 -4.17
CA LYS A 99 6.55 19.04 -3.65
C LYS A 99 6.57 18.97 -2.13
N ILE A 100 5.97 19.96 -1.47
CA ILE A 100 5.81 20.01 -0.01
C ILE A 100 4.35 20.35 0.29
N MET A 101 3.39 19.67 -0.31
CA MET A 101 1.97 20.09 -0.26
C MET A 101 1.24 19.54 0.96
N GLY A 102 0.28 20.27 1.50
CA GLY A 102 -0.70 19.76 2.46
C GLY A 102 -0.13 19.31 3.81
N ASN A 103 1.05 19.81 4.20
CA ASN A 103 1.65 19.51 5.50
C ASN A 103 0.98 20.29 6.65
N CYS A 104 0.34 21.43 6.32
CA CYS A 104 -0.24 22.33 7.31
C CYS A 104 -1.41 23.13 6.73
N GLN A 105 -2.60 22.53 6.67
CA GLN A 105 -3.77 23.15 6.05
C GLN A 105 -4.16 24.47 6.74
N PRO A 106 -4.64 25.50 6.00
CA PRO A 106 -5.05 26.77 6.58
C PRO A 106 -6.49 26.78 7.11
N GLY A 107 -6.80 27.75 7.98
CA GLY A 107 -8.17 28.05 8.40
C GLY A 107 -8.94 26.86 8.98
N GLN A 108 -10.19 26.71 8.51
CA GLN A 108 -11.12 25.66 8.93
C GLN A 108 -10.82 24.30 8.26
N LEU A 109 -9.88 24.25 7.32
CA LEU A 109 -9.48 23.00 6.64
C LEU A 109 -8.57 22.12 7.51
N ARG A 110 -8.20 22.57 8.71
CA ARG A 110 -7.40 21.81 9.65
C ARG A 110 -8.19 20.66 10.25
N ALA A 111 -7.60 19.47 10.24
CA ALA A 111 -8.09 18.38 11.07
C ALA A 111 -8.03 18.78 12.55
N ILE A 112 -8.98 18.28 13.36
CA ILE A 112 -9.06 18.56 14.80
C ILE A 112 -7.73 18.26 15.51
N LYS A 113 -7.02 17.21 15.08
CA LYS A 113 -5.71 16.78 15.63
C LYS A 113 -4.55 17.74 15.32
N ASP A 114 -4.70 18.65 14.34
CA ASP A 114 -3.64 19.53 13.83
C ASP A 114 -3.98 21.03 13.97
N GLN A 115 -4.88 21.40 14.89
CA GLN A 115 -5.34 22.79 15.08
C GLN A 115 -4.21 23.82 15.28
N SER A 116 -3.12 23.46 15.97
CA SER A 116 -1.97 24.33 16.26
C SER A 116 -0.87 24.31 15.18
N CYS A 117 -1.13 23.69 14.02
CA CYS A 117 -0.12 23.56 12.97
C CYS A 117 0.37 24.93 12.47
N LYS A 118 1.69 25.09 12.36
CA LYS A 118 2.34 26.27 11.74
C LYS A 118 3.57 25.82 10.97
N MET A 119 3.55 25.96 9.65
CA MET A 119 4.70 25.73 8.79
C MET A 119 5.61 26.95 8.80
N LYS A 120 6.93 26.75 8.95
CA LYS A 120 7.94 27.80 8.84
C LYS A 120 8.98 27.40 7.80
N ILE A 121 9.01 28.10 6.68
CA ILE A 121 10.04 27.95 5.65
C ILE A 121 11.03 29.09 5.80
N HIS A 122 12.32 28.78 5.97
CA HIS A 122 13.36 29.79 6.02
C HIS A 122 13.41 30.60 4.70
N PRO A 123 13.60 31.93 4.71
CA PRO A 123 13.54 32.76 3.49
C PRO A 123 14.46 32.28 2.37
N HIS A 124 15.63 31.74 2.71
CA HIS A 124 16.64 31.25 1.75
C HIS A 124 16.67 29.71 1.60
N ALA A 125 15.62 29.00 1.99
CA ALA A 125 15.59 27.53 1.98
C ALA A 125 15.82 26.89 0.61
N PHE A 126 15.44 27.57 -0.48
CA PHE A 126 15.55 27.06 -1.85
C PHE A 126 16.75 27.64 -2.63
N LYS A 127 17.60 28.45 -1.97
CA LYS A 127 18.71 29.15 -2.64
C LYS A 127 19.77 28.21 -3.23
N SER A 128 19.93 27.00 -2.67
CA SER A 128 20.86 25.99 -3.17
C SER A 128 20.38 25.26 -4.42
N LEU A 129 19.09 25.37 -4.77
CA LEU A 129 18.46 24.59 -5.83
C LEU A 129 18.53 25.32 -7.18
N LEU A 130 19.71 25.31 -7.79
CA LEU A 130 20.00 26.07 -9.01
C LEU A 130 19.30 25.53 -10.28
N SER A 131 18.79 24.29 -10.23
CA SER A 131 18.14 23.62 -11.37
C SER A 131 16.62 23.51 -11.21
N LEU A 132 16.04 24.07 -10.15
CA LEU A 132 14.64 23.86 -9.81
C LEU A 132 13.71 24.48 -10.85
N GLN A 133 12.79 23.69 -11.39
CA GLN A 133 11.80 24.10 -12.38
C GLN A 133 10.38 24.15 -11.82
N SER A 134 10.03 23.23 -10.91
CA SER A 134 8.66 23.11 -10.38
C SER A 134 8.65 23.04 -8.87
N LEU A 135 7.95 23.97 -8.23
CA LEU A 135 7.84 24.07 -6.77
C LEU A 135 6.37 24.09 -6.35
N TYR A 136 5.97 23.10 -5.56
CA TYR A 136 4.61 22.97 -5.05
C TYR A 136 4.56 23.12 -3.53
N LEU A 137 3.93 24.20 -3.05
CA LEU A 137 3.84 24.59 -1.65
C LEU A 137 2.39 24.79 -1.20
N SER A 138 1.42 24.19 -1.88
CA SER A 138 0.01 24.34 -1.55
C SER A 138 -0.36 23.74 -0.19
N GLY A 139 -1.34 24.30 0.51
CA GLY A 139 -1.87 23.73 1.76
C GLY A 139 -0.89 23.76 2.95
N ASN A 140 -0.10 24.82 3.09
CA ASN A 140 0.93 24.95 4.13
C ASN A 140 0.71 26.12 5.10
N SER A 141 -0.42 26.85 5.01
CA SER A 141 -0.66 28.04 5.85
C SER A 141 0.46 29.09 5.75
N LEU A 142 1.14 29.19 4.60
CA LEU A 142 2.21 30.18 4.40
C LEU A 142 1.62 31.59 4.39
N THR A 143 2.33 32.55 4.98
CA THR A 143 1.91 33.97 5.02
C THR A 143 2.76 34.85 4.12
N SER A 144 3.94 34.38 3.73
CA SER A 144 4.89 35.06 2.85
C SER A 144 5.49 34.08 1.86
N ILE A 145 5.91 34.59 0.70
CA ILE A 145 6.59 33.81 -0.33
C ILE A 145 8.10 33.80 0.00
N PRO A 146 8.75 32.63 0.11
CA PRO A 146 10.21 32.54 0.32
C PRO A 146 10.98 32.94 -0.94
N TRP A 147 12.31 33.10 -0.84
CA TRP A 147 13.14 33.37 -2.02
C TRP A 147 13.05 32.23 -3.03
N LEU A 148 12.90 32.59 -4.30
CA LEU A 148 12.70 31.66 -5.42
C LEU A 148 13.85 31.74 -6.42
N PRO A 149 14.26 30.63 -7.05
CA PRO A 149 15.29 30.62 -8.08
C PRO A 149 14.75 31.11 -9.44
N GLU A 150 15.58 31.80 -10.21
CA GLU A 150 15.22 32.33 -11.54
C GLU A 150 14.87 31.25 -12.59
N THR A 151 15.28 30.00 -12.35
CA THR A 151 15.01 28.84 -13.23
C THR A 151 13.57 28.31 -13.13
N LEU A 152 12.81 28.79 -12.14
CA LEU A 152 11.48 28.28 -11.83
C LEU A 152 10.50 28.56 -12.97
N ARG A 153 9.76 27.53 -13.39
CA ARG A 153 8.71 27.57 -14.42
C ARG A 153 7.31 27.38 -13.83
N VAL A 154 7.18 26.58 -12.77
CA VAL A 154 5.90 26.27 -12.12
C VAL A 154 5.99 26.58 -10.63
N LEU A 155 5.06 27.40 -10.14
CA LEU A 155 4.92 27.74 -8.74
C LEU A 155 3.47 27.54 -8.28
N ASP A 156 3.27 26.61 -7.35
CA ASP A 156 1.98 26.36 -6.71
C ASP A 156 1.97 26.85 -5.26
N LEU A 157 1.16 27.87 -5.00
CA LEU A 157 0.94 28.51 -3.71
C LEU A 157 -0.54 28.44 -3.29
N GLN A 158 -1.32 27.53 -3.86
CA GLN A 158 -2.74 27.40 -3.55
C GLN A 158 -2.99 27.07 -2.09
N ASN A 159 -4.15 27.47 -1.57
CA ASN A 159 -4.58 27.09 -0.22
C ASN A 159 -3.54 27.44 0.87
N ASN A 160 -3.02 28.67 0.82
CA ASN A 160 -2.14 29.25 1.84
C ASN A 160 -2.83 30.48 2.47
N CYS A 161 -2.08 31.28 3.22
CA CYS A 161 -2.55 32.52 3.83
C CYS A 161 -1.79 33.73 3.23
N ILE A 162 -1.53 33.69 1.92
CA ILE A 162 -0.84 34.76 1.20
C ILE A 162 -1.90 35.67 0.59
N PHE A 163 -1.99 36.92 1.05
CA PHE A 163 -3.06 37.83 0.64
C PHE A 163 -2.55 39.10 -0.03
N HIS A 164 -1.28 39.47 0.16
CA HIS A 164 -0.74 40.74 -0.28
C HIS A 164 0.65 40.55 -0.89
N ILE A 165 0.78 40.75 -2.20
CA ILE A 165 2.02 40.57 -2.96
C ILE A 165 2.39 41.91 -3.60
N THR A 166 3.43 42.57 -3.08
CA THR A 166 3.88 43.89 -3.55
C THR A 166 5.23 43.85 -4.23
N ASP A 167 6.15 43.06 -3.69
CA ASP A 167 7.50 42.94 -4.22
C ASP A 167 7.55 41.96 -5.42
N PRO A 168 8.38 42.24 -6.44
CA PRO A 168 8.62 41.30 -7.55
C PRO A 168 9.17 39.96 -7.06
N LEU A 169 8.83 38.86 -7.76
CA LEU A 169 9.19 37.50 -7.35
C LEU A 169 10.64 37.12 -7.70
N ASN A 170 11.28 37.87 -8.60
CA ASN A 170 12.61 37.58 -9.16
C ASN A 170 12.66 36.21 -9.87
N THR A 171 11.62 35.88 -10.63
CA THR A 171 11.47 34.64 -11.42
C THR A 171 10.93 34.94 -12.82
N PRO A 172 11.75 35.51 -13.73
CA PRO A 172 11.28 35.96 -15.05
C PRO A 172 10.87 34.81 -15.99
N ASN A 173 11.35 33.59 -15.74
CA ASN A 173 11.06 32.40 -16.54
C ASN A 173 9.78 31.65 -16.11
N LEU A 174 9.03 32.18 -15.15
CA LEU A 174 7.84 31.52 -14.63
C LEU A 174 6.74 31.44 -15.70
N GLU A 175 6.27 30.22 -15.98
CA GLU A 175 5.21 29.94 -16.96
C GLU A 175 3.84 29.72 -16.30
N MET A 176 3.80 29.18 -15.07
CA MET A 176 2.56 28.87 -14.35
C MET A 176 2.63 29.33 -12.89
N LEU A 177 1.64 30.12 -12.49
CA LEU A 177 1.49 30.63 -11.12
C LEU A 177 0.10 30.30 -10.58
N PHE A 178 0.05 29.45 -9.55
CA PHE A 178 -1.20 29.05 -8.92
C PHE A 178 -1.36 29.71 -7.54
N LEU A 179 -2.39 30.56 -7.39
CA LEU A 179 -2.67 31.33 -6.18
C LEU A 179 -4.11 31.12 -5.67
N THR A 180 -4.82 30.11 -6.16
CA THR A 180 -6.22 29.82 -5.80
C THR A 180 -6.41 29.52 -4.30
N LYS A 181 -7.57 29.84 -3.72
CA LYS A 181 -8.00 29.47 -2.35
C LYS A 181 -7.15 30.07 -1.23
N ASN A 182 -6.52 31.22 -1.46
CA ASN A 182 -5.85 31.94 -0.37
C ASN A 182 -6.85 32.72 0.50
N CYS A 183 -8.00 33.18 -0.01
CA CYS A 183 -8.97 33.89 0.83
C CYS A 183 -10.43 33.61 0.44
N PHE A 184 -11.09 32.73 1.20
CA PHE A 184 -12.49 32.32 0.98
C PHE A 184 -13.15 31.82 2.28
N TYR A 185 -14.40 31.36 2.24
CA TYR A 185 -15.16 31.03 3.46
C TYR A 185 -14.48 30.02 4.40
N ALA A 186 -13.79 28.98 3.88
CA ALA A 186 -13.10 27.99 4.73
C ALA A 186 -11.66 28.41 5.10
N ASN A 187 -11.13 29.44 4.44
CA ASN A 187 -9.83 30.04 4.73
C ASN A 187 -9.96 31.58 4.72
N PRO A 188 -10.59 32.16 5.76
CA PRO A 188 -10.90 33.58 5.78
C PRO A 188 -9.66 34.43 6.05
N CYS A 189 -9.55 35.59 5.40
CA CYS A 189 -8.41 36.50 5.56
C CYS A 189 -8.76 37.91 6.06
N ASN A 190 -10.05 38.22 6.24
CA ASN A 190 -10.56 39.53 6.69
C ASN A 190 -10.11 40.75 5.85
N GLN A 191 -9.55 40.54 4.66
CA GLN A 191 -9.12 41.57 3.71
C GLN A 191 -9.36 41.11 2.26
N SER A 192 -9.17 41.97 1.28
CA SER A 192 -9.13 41.55 -0.13
C SER A 192 -7.72 41.12 -0.52
N PHE A 193 -7.61 40.15 -1.42
CA PHE A 193 -6.31 39.82 -2.00
C PHE A 193 -5.82 40.96 -2.89
N TYR A 194 -4.52 41.26 -2.82
CA TYR A 194 -3.89 42.30 -3.62
C TYR A 194 -2.56 41.82 -4.21
N ILE A 195 -2.37 42.10 -5.50
CA ILE A 195 -1.13 41.84 -6.23
C ILE A 195 -0.75 43.09 -7.03
N SER A 196 0.48 43.56 -6.85
CA SER A 196 0.99 44.77 -7.50
C SER A 196 1.28 44.54 -8.98
N GLU A 197 1.00 45.55 -9.81
CA GLU A 197 1.36 45.57 -11.24
C GLU A 197 2.86 45.31 -11.48
N ARG A 198 3.72 45.73 -10.54
CA ARG A 198 5.17 45.51 -10.61
C ARG A 198 5.54 44.03 -10.70
N VAL A 199 4.76 43.17 -10.06
CA VAL A 199 4.95 41.71 -10.09
C VAL A 199 4.69 41.19 -11.51
N PHE A 200 3.59 41.59 -12.13
CA PHE A 200 3.22 41.14 -13.47
C PHE A 200 4.18 41.63 -14.57
N ARG A 201 4.74 42.83 -14.43
CA ARG A 201 5.73 43.38 -15.39
C ARG A 201 7.01 42.55 -15.49
N GLU A 202 7.36 41.82 -14.44
CA GLU A 202 8.52 40.94 -14.39
C GLU A 202 8.24 39.57 -15.06
N LEU A 203 7.01 39.07 -14.91
CA LEU A 203 6.58 37.73 -15.33
C LEU A 203 6.21 37.67 -16.82
N ARG A 204 7.18 37.97 -17.70
CA ARG A 204 6.98 38.11 -19.16
C ARG A 204 6.67 36.80 -19.89
N ASN A 205 6.99 35.66 -19.27
CA ASN A 205 6.79 34.33 -19.84
C ASN A 205 5.56 33.60 -19.25
N LEU A 206 4.78 34.28 -18.41
CA LEU A 206 3.65 33.68 -17.70
C LEU A 206 2.52 33.33 -18.67
N LYS A 207 2.16 32.06 -18.72
CA LYS A 207 1.08 31.52 -19.55
C LYS A 207 -0.18 31.22 -18.75
N THR A 208 -0.04 30.73 -17.52
CA THR A 208 -1.18 30.33 -16.68
C THR A 208 -1.15 31.06 -15.35
N LEU A 209 -2.23 31.74 -15.03
CA LEU A 209 -2.43 32.41 -13.74
C LEU A 209 -3.77 32.00 -13.13
N THR A 210 -3.74 31.47 -11.92
CA THR A 210 -4.97 31.17 -11.17
C THR A 210 -5.11 32.02 -9.92
N LEU A 211 -6.21 32.76 -9.83
CA LEU A 211 -6.52 33.70 -8.76
C LEU A 211 -7.92 33.46 -8.18
N GLY A 212 -8.50 32.28 -8.37
CA GLY A 212 -9.82 31.96 -7.86
C GLY A 212 -9.90 31.87 -6.32
N HIS A 213 -11.06 32.10 -5.73
CA HIS A 213 -11.28 32.04 -4.28
C HIS A 213 -10.29 32.90 -3.46
N ASN A 214 -10.11 34.15 -3.88
CA ASN A 214 -9.16 35.09 -3.25
C ASN A 214 -9.82 36.39 -2.80
N ASN A 215 -11.15 36.48 -2.80
CA ASN A 215 -11.86 37.69 -2.37
C ASN A 215 -11.41 38.95 -3.16
N LEU A 216 -11.05 38.80 -4.44
CA LEU A 216 -10.71 39.90 -5.34
C LEU A 216 -11.95 40.73 -5.64
N THR A 217 -11.85 42.06 -5.58
CA THR A 217 -12.98 42.97 -5.86
C THR A 217 -12.99 43.51 -7.29
N ALA A 218 -11.87 43.39 -8.00
CA ALA A 218 -11.70 43.84 -9.39
C ALA A 218 -10.68 42.95 -10.11
N VAL A 219 -10.71 42.97 -11.44
CA VAL A 219 -9.69 42.34 -12.27
C VAL A 219 -8.34 43.05 -12.01
N PRO A 220 -7.23 42.31 -11.77
CA PRO A 220 -5.93 42.94 -11.55
C PRO A 220 -5.43 43.73 -12.77
N ASN A 221 -4.83 44.90 -12.54
CA ASN A 221 -4.27 45.73 -13.61
C ASN A 221 -2.87 45.25 -14.04
N GLY A 222 -2.56 45.44 -15.32
CA GLY A 222 -1.26 45.14 -15.93
C GLY A 222 -0.88 43.66 -15.96
N LEU A 223 -1.88 42.78 -16.14
CA LEU A 223 -1.67 41.37 -16.43
C LEU A 223 -0.74 41.18 -17.65
N PRO A 224 0.15 40.17 -17.65
CA PRO A 224 1.14 40.02 -18.71
C PRO A 224 0.50 39.53 -20.03
N PRO A 225 0.90 40.08 -21.19
CA PRO A 225 0.29 39.75 -22.49
C PRO A 225 0.57 38.32 -22.97
N SER A 226 1.53 37.62 -22.35
CA SER A 226 1.87 36.21 -22.60
C SER A 226 0.83 35.22 -22.07
N LEU A 227 -0.15 35.67 -21.28
CA LEU A 227 -1.14 34.78 -20.67
C LEU A 227 -1.98 34.06 -21.71
N GLU A 228 -2.05 32.74 -21.58
CA GLU A 228 -2.94 31.85 -22.32
C GLU A 228 -4.16 31.42 -21.49
N SER A 229 -4.06 31.43 -20.16
CA SER A 229 -5.13 30.98 -19.26
C SER A 229 -5.21 31.82 -17.99
N LEU A 230 -6.41 32.31 -17.67
CA LEU A 230 -6.68 33.16 -16.50
C LEU A 230 -7.91 32.65 -15.71
N ASP A 231 -7.69 32.23 -14.46
CA ASP A 231 -8.75 31.87 -13.51
C ASP A 231 -9.04 33.02 -12.54
N LEU A 232 -10.26 33.54 -12.57
CA LEU A 232 -10.77 34.54 -11.63
C LEU A 232 -12.05 34.06 -10.91
N ARG A 233 -12.32 32.76 -10.90
CA ARG A 233 -13.57 32.22 -10.31
C ARG A 233 -13.73 32.48 -8.81
N GLU A 234 -14.97 32.52 -8.34
CA GLU A 234 -15.33 32.64 -6.92
C GLU A 234 -14.58 33.77 -6.20
N ASN A 235 -14.53 34.93 -6.85
CA ASN A 235 -14.08 36.18 -6.24
C ASN A 235 -15.30 37.09 -5.96
N ARG A 236 -15.06 38.37 -5.67
CA ARG A 236 -16.09 39.39 -5.43
C ARG A 236 -16.04 40.48 -6.50
N ILE A 237 -15.71 40.12 -7.74
CA ILE A 237 -15.63 41.07 -8.85
C ILE A 237 -17.05 41.46 -9.24
N THR A 238 -17.42 42.73 -9.09
CA THR A 238 -18.77 43.22 -9.42
C THR A 238 -18.87 43.83 -10.83
N VAL A 239 -17.75 44.28 -11.39
CA VAL A 239 -17.67 45.03 -12.65
C VAL A 239 -16.47 44.55 -13.47
N VAL A 240 -16.71 44.23 -14.74
CA VAL A 240 -15.64 44.06 -15.74
C VAL A 240 -15.60 45.32 -16.62
N SER A 241 -14.55 46.12 -16.41
CA SER A 241 -14.41 47.43 -17.04
C SER A 241 -14.12 47.36 -18.54
N ASP A 242 -14.18 48.51 -19.21
CA ASP A 242 -13.80 48.65 -20.62
C ASP A 242 -12.35 48.22 -20.84
N GLY A 243 -12.11 47.38 -21.86
CA GLY A 243 -10.79 46.90 -22.22
C GLY A 243 -10.03 46.13 -21.13
N ALA A 244 -10.73 45.56 -20.13
CA ALA A 244 -10.09 44.86 -19.01
C ALA A 244 -9.12 43.73 -19.44
N PHE A 245 -9.35 43.13 -20.61
CA PHE A 245 -8.51 42.08 -21.19
C PHE A 245 -7.86 42.48 -22.53
N ALA A 246 -7.91 43.76 -22.92
CA ALA A 246 -7.50 44.20 -24.26
C ALA A 246 -6.04 43.90 -24.60
N ASN A 247 -5.16 43.91 -23.61
CA ASN A 247 -3.73 43.64 -23.79
C ASN A 247 -3.39 42.12 -23.83
N LEU A 248 -4.35 41.23 -23.59
CA LEU A 248 -4.14 39.79 -23.46
C LEU A 248 -4.42 39.05 -24.77
N THR A 249 -3.65 39.36 -25.81
CA THR A 249 -3.88 38.84 -27.17
C THR A 249 -3.68 37.32 -27.30
N MET A 250 -2.91 36.69 -26.41
CA MET A 250 -2.67 35.24 -26.39
C MET A 250 -3.65 34.43 -25.51
N LEU A 251 -4.62 35.10 -24.86
CA LEU A 251 -5.52 34.47 -23.90
C LEU A 251 -6.50 33.51 -24.59
N LYS A 252 -6.36 32.21 -24.32
CA LYS A 252 -7.21 31.14 -24.85
C LYS A 252 -8.35 30.75 -23.90
N LYS A 253 -8.13 30.84 -22.59
CA LYS A 253 -9.08 30.40 -21.57
C LYS A 253 -9.30 31.50 -20.52
N LEU A 254 -10.55 31.90 -20.35
CA LEU A 254 -10.95 32.89 -19.34
C LEU A 254 -12.07 32.31 -18.47
N ASN A 255 -11.82 32.23 -17.16
CA ASN A 255 -12.81 31.79 -16.19
C ASN A 255 -13.19 32.95 -15.25
N LEU A 256 -14.46 33.38 -15.29
CA LEU A 256 -15.05 34.42 -14.44
C LEU A 256 -16.21 33.88 -13.59
N GLU A 257 -16.25 32.57 -13.35
CA GLU A 257 -17.32 31.89 -12.63
C GLU A 257 -17.59 32.49 -11.25
N TRP A 258 -18.86 32.49 -10.82
CA TRP A 258 -19.25 32.68 -9.43
C TRP A 258 -18.71 33.96 -8.77
N ASN A 259 -18.59 35.06 -9.51
CA ASN A 259 -18.20 36.37 -8.97
C ASN A 259 -19.39 37.15 -8.40
N CYS A 260 -20.56 37.00 -9.04
CA CYS A 260 -21.85 37.46 -8.52
C CYS A 260 -22.79 36.27 -8.32
N GLN A 261 -22.51 35.51 -7.25
CA GLN A 261 -23.07 34.18 -7.06
C GLN A 261 -24.60 34.15 -7.02
N ARG A 262 -25.18 33.19 -7.73
CA ARG A 262 -26.60 32.83 -7.62
C ARG A 262 -26.77 31.86 -6.44
N CYS A 263 -27.49 32.26 -5.40
CA CYS A 263 -27.46 31.57 -4.10
C CYS A 263 -28.73 30.79 -3.71
N ASP A 264 -29.71 30.67 -4.59
CA ASP A 264 -31.01 30.06 -4.29
C ASP A 264 -30.94 28.56 -3.94
N HIS A 265 -29.91 27.85 -4.42
CA HIS A 265 -29.69 26.42 -4.13
C HIS A 265 -28.26 26.10 -3.64
N ALA A 266 -27.58 27.08 -3.03
CA ALA A 266 -26.21 26.87 -2.59
C ALA A 266 -26.12 25.92 -1.38
N SER A 267 -25.40 24.80 -1.53
CA SER A 267 -25.10 23.84 -0.46
C SER A 267 -24.01 24.33 0.51
N ARG A 268 -23.38 25.46 0.21
CA ARG A 268 -22.26 26.07 0.94
C ARG A 268 -22.52 27.57 1.12
N PRO A 269 -21.79 28.27 2.03
CA PRO A 269 -21.91 29.72 2.16
C PRO A 269 -21.72 30.41 0.81
N CYS A 270 -22.74 31.17 0.41
CA CYS A 270 -22.82 31.83 -0.89
C CYS A 270 -22.86 33.34 -0.73
N PHE A 271 -22.19 34.05 -1.62
CA PHE A 271 -22.00 35.51 -1.54
C PHE A 271 -22.48 36.16 -2.84
N PRO A 272 -23.75 36.61 -2.90
CA PRO A 272 -24.25 37.34 -4.06
C PRO A 272 -23.64 38.74 -4.11
N CYS A 273 -23.69 39.35 -5.29
CA CYS A 273 -23.29 40.75 -5.43
C CYS A 273 -24.25 41.69 -4.68
N PRO A 274 -23.80 42.91 -4.30
CA PRO A 274 -24.63 43.87 -3.59
C PRO A 274 -25.97 44.11 -4.30
N ASN A 275 -27.06 44.15 -3.54
CA ASN A 275 -28.44 44.28 -4.03
C ASN A 275 -28.89 43.15 -4.99
N ASN A 276 -28.23 41.99 -4.97
CA ASN A 276 -28.48 40.87 -5.89
C ASN A 276 -28.41 41.29 -7.37
N HIS A 277 -27.57 42.27 -7.68
CA HIS A 277 -27.28 42.64 -9.06
C HIS A 277 -26.45 41.56 -9.75
N SER A 278 -26.61 41.47 -11.08
CA SER A 278 -25.76 40.64 -11.92
C SER A 278 -24.36 41.23 -12.02
N LEU A 279 -23.38 40.41 -12.40
CA LEU A 279 -22.07 40.90 -12.83
C LEU A 279 -22.25 41.94 -13.96
N TYR A 280 -21.73 43.14 -13.76
CA TYR A 280 -21.80 44.18 -14.79
C TYR A 280 -20.70 43.96 -15.82
N LEU A 281 -21.10 43.72 -17.07
CA LEU A 281 -20.21 43.57 -18.22
C LEU A 281 -20.37 44.80 -19.11
N HIS A 282 -19.28 45.53 -19.33
CA HIS A 282 -19.22 46.59 -20.34
C HIS A 282 -19.30 45.97 -21.76
N PRO A 283 -19.88 46.65 -22.77
CA PRO A 283 -19.95 46.11 -24.14
C PRO A 283 -18.60 45.68 -24.73
N ASN A 284 -17.53 46.37 -24.33
CA ASN A 284 -16.15 46.09 -24.76
C ASN A 284 -15.34 45.30 -23.72
N SER A 285 -15.97 44.66 -22.72
CA SER A 285 -15.25 43.92 -21.67
C SER A 285 -14.29 42.85 -22.21
N PHE A 286 -14.67 42.15 -23.29
CA PHE A 286 -13.86 41.11 -23.92
C PHE A 286 -13.19 41.55 -25.23
N TYR A 287 -13.14 42.86 -25.48
CA TYR A 287 -12.45 43.37 -26.66
C TYR A 287 -10.94 43.15 -26.52
N ALA A 288 -10.34 42.56 -27.54
CA ALA A 288 -8.89 42.49 -27.76
C ALA A 288 -8.64 42.49 -29.27
N GLU A 289 -7.58 43.15 -29.72
CA GLU A 289 -7.16 43.08 -31.13
C GLU A 289 -6.81 41.63 -31.47
N ASN A 290 -7.65 40.99 -32.30
CA ASN A 290 -7.54 39.58 -32.68
C ASN A 290 -7.60 38.60 -31.49
N SER A 291 -8.73 38.60 -30.75
CA SER A 291 -8.95 37.72 -29.59
C SER A 291 -8.69 36.23 -29.91
N SER A 292 -7.86 35.58 -29.09
CA SER A 292 -7.55 34.16 -29.18
C SER A 292 -8.38 33.30 -28.21
N ILE A 293 -9.38 33.87 -27.54
CA ILE A 293 -10.20 33.17 -26.55
C ILE A 293 -10.99 32.05 -27.23
N THR A 294 -10.76 30.82 -26.76
CA THR A 294 -11.43 29.59 -27.21
C THR A 294 -12.42 29.05 -26.19
N PHE A 295 -12.20 29.34 -24.91
CA PHE A 295 -13.07 28.96 -23.79
C PHE A 295 -13.35 30.18 -22.90
N LEU A 296 -14.63 30.47 -22.70
CA LEU A 296 -15.12 31.50 -21.79
C LEU A 296 -16.14 30.88 -20.84
N SER A 297 -15.95 31.09 -19.54
CA SER A 297 -16.96 30.74 -18.53
C SER A 297 -17.45 31.96 -17.79
N LEU A 298 -18.77 32.15 -17.80
CA LEU A 298 -19.51 33.17 -17.07
C LEU A 298 -20.54 32.54 -16.12
N ARG A 299 -20.34 31.27 -15.77
CA ARG A 299 -21.28 30.53 -14.95
C ARG A 299 -21.46 31.17 -13.56
N GLY A 300 -22.67 31.11 -13.01
CA GLY A 300 -22.93 31.53 -11.63
C GLY A 300 -22.82 33.04 -11.37
N ASN A 301 -23.01 33.89 -12.37
CA ASN A 301 -22.85 35.36 -12.26
C ASN A 301 -24.18 36.13 -12.20
N SER A 302 -25.28 35.44 -11.92
CA SER A 302 -26.63 36.00 -11.82
C SER A 302 -27.06 36.81 -13.06
N LEU A 303 -26.49 36.51 -14.23
CA LEU A 303 -26.71 37.23 -15.48
C LEU A 303 -28.14 37.00 -16.01
N LYS A 304 -28.80 38.07 -16.45
CA LYS A 304 -30.16 38.02 -17.04
C LYS A 304 -30.17 38.26 -18.54
N THR A 305 -29.22 39.04 -19.04
CA THR A 305 -29.05 39.40 -20.45
C THR A 305 -27.61 39.84 -20.69
N PHE A 306 -27.27 40.11 -21.95
CA PHE A 306 -25.94 40.57 -22.38
C PHE A 306 -26.06 41.88 -23.17
N PRO A 307 -25.09 42.81 -23.04
CA PRO A 307 -24.97 43.94 -23.94
C PRO A 307 -24.77 43.49 -25.40
N GLU A 308 -25.33 44.25 -26.34
CA GLU A 308 -25.09 44.02 -27.77
C GLU A 308 -23.61 44.24 -28.11
N GLY A 309 -23.03 43.36 -28.92
CA GLY A 309 -21.63 43.47 -29.34
C GLY A 309 -20.63 42.74 -28.44
N LEU A 310 -21.04 42.28 -27.25
CA LEU A 310 -20.15 41.70 -26.24
C LEU A 310 -19.31 40.53 -26.76
N PHE A 311 -19.87 39.67 -27.62
CA PHE A 311 -19.20 38.47 -28.12
C PHE A 311 -18.61 38.65 -29.52
N ARG A 312 -18.90 39.76 -30.23
CA ARG A 312 -18.37 40.03 -31.58
C ARG A 312 -16.84 39.95 -31.68
N PRO A 313 -16.05 40.40 -30.69
CA PRO A 313 -14.59 40.25 -30.75
C PRO A 313 -14.10 38.79 -30.67
N LEU A 314 -14.91 37.86 -30.16
CA LEU A 314 -14.51 36.49 -29.82
C LEU A 314 -14.68 35.51 -30.99
N THR A 315 -14.02 35.80 -32.11
CA THR A 315 -14.16 35.03 -33.36
C THR A 315 -13.67 33.57 -33.26
N ASN A 316 -12.73 33.31 -32.34
CA ASN A 316 -12.14 31.98 -32.11
C ASN A 316 -12.86 31.15 -31.04
N LEU A 317 -13.95 31.66 -30.45
CA LEU A 317 -14.64 31.01 -29.34
C LEU A 317 -15.23 29.67 -29.77
N LYS A 318 -14.87 28.59 -29.05
CA LYS A 318 -15.35 27.22 -29.30
C LYS A 318 -16.26 26.71 -28.19
N LYS A 319 -16.00 27.11 -26.96
CA LYS A 319 -16.70 26.63 -25.77
C LYS A 319 -17.17 27.82 -24.93
N LEU A 320 -18.45 27.83 -24.60
CA LEU A 320 -19.06 28.88 -23.78
C LEU A 320 -19.91 28.26 -22.67
N ASP A 321 -19.58 28.60 -21.42
CA ASP A 321 -20.35 28.20 -20.24
C ASP A 321 -21.12 29.40 -19.67
N LEU A 322 -22.46 29.32 -19.73
CA LEU A 322 -23.39 30.28 -19.17
C LEU A 322 -24.27 29.67 -18.07
N SER A 323 -23.85 28.55 -17.48
CA SER A 323 -24.64 27.82 -16.48
C SER A 323 -24.89 28.63 -15.20
N ASP A 324 -25.87 28.24 -14.40
CA ASP A 324 -26.18 28.87 -13.08
C ASP A 324 -26.41 30.39 -13.14
N ASN A 325 -26.92 30.89 -14.27
CA ASN A 325 -27.35 32.28 -14.41
C ASN A 325 -28.88 32.36 -14.40
N LEU A 326 -29.46 33.51 -14.76
CA LEU A 326 -30.90 33.76 -14.79
C LEU A 326 -31.36 34.04 -16.24
N LEU A 327 -30.89 33.22 -17.18
CA LEU A 327 -31.05 33.45 -18.62
C LEU A 327 -32.34 32.90 -19.23
N ALA A 328 -33.31 32.44 -18.46
CA ALA A 328 -34.55 31.84 -18.97
C ALA A 328 -35.20 32.63 -20.14
N TYR A 329 -35.33 33.95 -20.01
CA TYR A 329 -35.87 34.82 -21.07
C TYR A 329 -34.90 35.02 -22.24
N ALA A 330 -33.60 35.10 -21.94
CA ALA A 330 -32.55 35.27 -22.94
C ALA A 330 -32.37 34.01 -23.82
N ILE A 331 -32.61 32.81 -23.28
CA ILE A 331 -32.64 31.56 -24.05
C ILE A 331 -33.77 31.58 -25.10
N GLN A 332 -34.92 32.16 -24.75
CA GLN A 332 -36.08 32.24 -25.64
C GLN A 332 -35.94 33.30 -26.73
N ASN A 333 -35.54 34.52 -26.35
CA ASN A 333 -35.63 35.69 -27.24
C ASN A 333 -34.28 36.41 -27.47
N GLY A 334 -33.17 35.87 -26.94
CA GLY A 334 -31.87 36.51 -27.01
C GLY A 334 -31.36 36.68 -28.45
N THR A 335 -30.92 37.89 -28.78
CA THR A 335 -30.28 38.24 -30.06
C THR A 335 -28.77 38.01 -30.04
N PHE A 336 -28.15 37.95 -28.85
CA PHE A 336 -26.69 37.76 -28.70
C PHE A 336 -26.18 36.45 -29.30
N PHE A 337 -27.03 35.43 -29.46
CA PHE A 337 -26.67 34.18 -30.15
C PHE A 337 -26.21 34.41 -31.61
N THR A 338 -26.60 35.52 -32.25
CA THR A 338 -26.13 35.89 -33.60
C THR A 338 -24.63 36.09 -33.69
N GLU A 339 -24.00 36.43 -32.56
CA GLU A 339 -22.57 36.71 -32.43
C GLU A 339 -21.76 35.42 -32.24
N LEU A 340 -22.40 34.30 -31.85
CA LEU A 340 -21.76 33.06 -31.40
C LEU A 340 -21.57 32.02 -32.51
N ARG A 341 -21.07 32.42 -33.69
CA ARG A 341 -21.04 31.56 -34.89
C ARG A 341 -20.04 30.39 -34.83
N GLY A 342 -18.98 30.51 -34.02
CA GLY A 342 -17.85 29.58 -34.00
C GLY A 342 -17.94 28.41 -33.01
N LEU A 343 -18.99 28.36 -32.19
CA LEU A 343 -19.10 27.45 -31.05
C LEU A 343 -19.30 25.99 -31.45
N THR A 344 -18.66 25.10 -30.71
CA THR A 344 -18.86 23.64 -30.76
C THR A 344 -19.51 23.10 -29.49
N TRP A 345 -19.41 23.82 -28.37
CA TRP A 345 -19.94 23.43 -27.08
C TRP A 345 -20.59 24.64 -26.38
N MET A 346 -21.80 24.45 -25.89
CA MET A 346 -22.54 25.48 -25.17
C MET A 346 -23.26 24.87 -23.97
N SER A 347 -23.04 25.45 -22.79
CA SER A 347 -23.77 25.10 -21.58
C SER A 347 -24.70 26.21 -21.13
N LEU A 348 -25.97 25.86 -20.95
CA LEU A 348 -27.05 26.70 -20.45
C LEU A 348 -27.73 26.03 -19.24
N ILE A 349 -26.97 25.22 -18.50
CA ILE A 349 -27.48 24.44 -17.36
C ILE A 349 -27.96 25.37 -16.24
N TYR A 350 -29.04 25.03 -15.54
CA TYR A 350 -29.59 25.75 -14.39
C TYR A 350 -29.84 27.25 -14.63
N ASN A 351 -30.43 27.59 -15.78
CA ASN A 351 -30.87 28.96 -16.10
C ASN A 351 -32.35 29.23 -15.83
N TYR A 352 -33.00 28.38 -15.04
CA TYR A 352 -34.39 28.55 -14.60
C TYR A 352 -34.61 29.84 -13.81
N GLU A 353 -35.86 30.31 -13.79
CA GLU A 353 -36.27 31.42 -12.93
C GLU A 353 -36.77 30.85 -11.58
N PRO A 354 -36.29 31.38 -10.43
CA PRO A 354 -36.70 30.89 -9.12
C PRO A 354 -38.22 30.88 -8.96
N LEU A 355 -38.75 29.79 -8.35
CA LEU A 355 -40.17 29.57 -8.09
C LEU A 355 -41.07 29.49 -9.34
N LYS A 356 -40.51 29.32 -10.54
CA LYS A 356 -41.27 29.19 -11.79
C LYS A 356 -40.86 27.97 -12.61
N THR A 357 -41.83 27.40 -13.30
CA THR A 357 -41.65 26.41 -14.37
C THR A 357 -42.30 26.90 -15.65
N PHE A 358 -41.76 26.49 -16.80
CA PHE A 358 -42.29 26.84 -18.11
C PHE A 358 -43.13 25.69 -18.69
N GLN A 359 -44.25 26.01 -19.35
CA GLN A 359 -45.01 24.98 -20.06
C GLN A 359 -44.21 24.42 -21.23
N GLU A 360 -43.69 25.31 -22.08
CA GLU A 360 -42.84 24.94 -23.20
C GLU A 360 -41.55 25.77 -23.19
N LEU A 361 -40.42 25.15 -23.55
CA LEU A 361 -39.20 25.87 -23.87
C LEU A 361 -39.21 26.20 -25.37
N SER A 362 -39.23 27.49 -25.69
CA SER A 362 -38.96 28.02 -27.03
C SER A 362 -37.50 28.46 -27.13
N LEU A 363 -36.72 27.92 -28.07
CA LEU A 363 -35.34 28.31 -28.32
C LEU A 363 -35.30 29.48 -29.30
N SER A 364 -34.43 30.46 -29.04
CA SER A 364 -34.17 31.56 -29.97
C SER A 364 -33.79 31.03 -31.35
N SER A 365 -34.39 31.59 -32.40
CA SER A 365 -34.15 31.18 -33.79
C SER A 365 -32.68 31.32 -34.20
N HIS A 366 -31.95 32.20 -33.53
CA HIS A 366 -30.53 32.47 -33.75
C HIS A 366 -29.61 31.34 -33.28
N ILE A 367 -30.03 30.49 -32.32
CA ILE A 367 -29.25 29.31 -31.91
C ILE A 367 -29.05 28.38 -33.11
N GLY A 368 -30.07 28.26 -33.97
CA GLY A 368 -30.01 27.43 -35.19
C GLY A 368 -28.99 27.90 -36.23
N ASN A 369 -28.42 29.11 -36.08
CA ASN A 369 -27.37 29.62 -36.97
C ASN A 369 -25.96 29.16 -36.54
N ILE A 370 -25.82 28.51 -35.38
CA ILE A 370 -24.53 28.03 -34.86
C ILE A 370 -24.23 26.65 -35.47
N SER A 371 -23.90 26.64 -36.76
CA SER A 371 -23.81 25.41 -37.56
C SER A 371 -22.75 24.40 -37.06
N GLY A 372 -21.74 24.86 -36.33
CA GLY A 372 -20.67 24.03 -35.77
C GLY A 372 -20.98 23.39 -34.41
N LEU A 373 -22.15 23.65 -33.80
CA LEU A 373 -22.47 23.20 -32.45
C LEU A 373 -22.59 21.66 -32.39
N GLN A 374 -21.82 21.04 -31.50
CA GLN A 374 -21.79 19.60 -31.28
C GLN A 374 -22.45 19.19 -29.97
N GLN A 375 -22.39 20.02 -28.94
CA GLN A 375 -23.00 19.74 -27.64
C GLN A 375 -23.80 20.93 -27.14
N LEU A 376 -25.06 20.68 -26.80
CA LEU A 376 -25.97 21.66 -26.23
C LEU A 376 -26.52 21.11 -24.90
N LEU A 377 -26.18 21.77 -23.80
CA LEU A 377 -26.58 21.36 -22.46
C LEU A 377 -27.64 22.31 -21.91
N LEU A 378 -28.84 21.77 -21.65
CA LEU A 378 -30.03 22.52 -21.23
C LEU A 378 -30.62 21.96 -19.94
N SER A 379 -29.83 21.26 -19.13
CA SER A 379 -30.29 20.65 -17.89
C SER A 379 -30.75 21.69 -16.87
N GLY A 380 -31.80 21.40 -16.10
CA GLY A 380 -32.22 22.29 -15.01
C GLY A 380 -32.82 23.64 -15.43
N ASN A 381 -33.43 23.75 -16.62
CA ASN A 381 -34.17 24.93 -17.09
C ASN A 381 -35.68 24.89 -16.78
N PHE A 382 -36.16 23.79 -16.18
CA PHE A 382 -37.50 23.63 -15.60
C PHE A 382 -38.67 23.93 -16.55
N PHE A 383 -38.79 23.13 -17.61
CA PHE A 383 -39.87 23.21 -18.61
C PHE A 383 -40.54 21.86 -18.87
N HIS A 384 -41.86 21.87 -19.12
CA HIS A 384 -42.64 20.63 -19.27
C HIS A 384 -42.57 19.98 -20.65
N SER A 385 -42.31 20.74 -21.72
CA SER A 385 -42.12 20.20 -23.08
C SER A 385 -41.22 21.10 -23.94
N LEU A 386 -40.69 20.55 -25.04
CA LEU A 386 -40.04 21.34 -26.08
C LEU A 386 -41.07 21.82 -27.10
N SER A 387 -41.07 23.12 -27.41
CA SER A 387 -41.99 23.67 -28.41
C SER A 387 -41.64 23.16 -29.83
N PRO A 388 -42.61 23.12 -30.77
CA PRO A 388 -42.34 22.81 -32.17
C PRO A 388 -41.32 23.76 -32.82
N GLN A 389 -41.30 25.02 -32.37
CA GLN A 389 -40.30 26.00 -32.78
C GLN A 389 -38.89 25.57 -32.35
N SER A 390 -38.70 25.11 -31.10
CA SER A 390 -37.43 24.60 -30.62
C SER A 390 -36.94 23.42 -31.43
N LEU A 391 -37.82 22.48 -31.78
CA LEU A 391 -37.49 21.34 -32.64
C LEU A 391 -37.04 21.79 -34.04
N SER A 392 -37.68 22.83 -34.60
CA SER A 392 -37.25 23.46 -35.86
C SER A 392 -35.89 24.18 -35.76
N VAL A 393 -35.56 24.72 -34.59
CA VAL A 393 -34.24 25.31 -34.33
C VAL A 393 -33.17 24.22 -34.22
N LEU A 394 -33.43 23.17 -33.44
CA LEU A 394 -32.52 22.03 -33.28
C LEU A 394 -32.25 21.33 -34.61
N SER A 395 -33.26 21.18 -35.47
CA SER A 395 -33.10 20.54 -36.80
C SER A 395 -32.12 21.24 -37.74
N LYS A 396 -31.79 22.51 -37.50
CA LYS A 396 -30.77 23.25 -38.25
C LYS A 396 -29.34 22.90 -37.80
N LEU A 397 -29.17 22.36 -36.60
CA LEU A 397 -27.87 22.02 -36.00
C LEU A 397 -27.35 20.66 -36.50
N ARG A 398 -26.86 20.62 -37.73
CA ARG A 398 -26.48 19.38 -38.42
C ARG A 398 -25.34 18.59 -37.76
N HIS A 399 -24.50 19.23 -36.94
CA HIS A 399 -23.37 18.60 -36.26
C HIS A 399 -23.63 18.28 -34.79
N LEU A 400 -24.87 18.48 -34.30
CA LEU A 400 -25.22 18.23 -32.91
C LEU A 400 -25.11 16.72 -32.61
N LYS A 401 -24.24 16.37 -31.67
CA LYS A 401 -23.96 15.02 -31.19
C LYS A 401 -24.61 14.72 -29.85
N THR A 402 -24.58 15.68 -28.93
CA THR A 402 -25.13 15.52 -27.58
C THR A 402 -26.18 16.58 -27.30
N LEU A 403 -27.36 16.15 -26.87
CA LEU A 403 -28.44 17.00 -26.38
C LEU A 403 -28.79 16.58 -24.95
N GLU A 404 -28.46 17.44 -23.98
CA GLU A 404 -28.72 17.17 -22.56
C GLU A 404 -29.93 17.98 -22.08
N LEU A 405 -30.95 17.27 -21.60
CA LEU A 405 -32.23 17.81 -21.15
C LEU A 405 -32.61 17.28 -19.75
N ARG A 406 -31.61 16.90 -18.96
CA ARG A 406 -31.79 16.35 -17.61
C ARG A 406 -32.44 17.36 -16.64
N MET A 407 -33.18 16.88 -15.63
CA MET A 407 -33.73 17.74 -14.56
C MET A 407 -34.59 18.92 -15.04
N ASN A 408 -35.37 18.73 -16.09
CA ASN A 408 -36.23 19.80 -16.64
C ASN A 408 -37.70 19.67 -16.24
N PHE A 409 -38.11 18.61 -15.54
CA PHE A 409 -39.52 18.30 -15.28
C PHE A 409 -40.33 18.10 -16.58
N ILE A 410 -39.68 17.55 -17.62
CA ILE A 410 -40.33 17.26 -18.90
C ILE A 410 -41.35 16.15 -18.71
N ARG A 411 -42.59 16.39 -19.13
CA ARG A 411 -43.71 15.42 -19.06
C ARG A 411 -43.95 14.71 -20.38
N ASN A 412 -43.75 15.42 -21.49
CA ASN A 412 -43.96 14.89 -22.85
C ASN A 412 -42.87 15.42 -23.79
N CYS A 413 -42.32 14.54 -24.62
CA CYS A 413 -41.29 14.87 -25.60
C CYS A 413 -41.57 14.17 -26.94
N ASN A 414 -41.61 14.94 -28.03
CA ASN A 414 -41.79 14.39 -29.37
C ASN A 414 -40.46 13.83 -29.92
N LEU A 415 -40.15 12.58 -29.55
CA LEU A 415 -38.91 11.90 -29.94
C LEU A 415 -38.82 11.65 -31.45
N THR A 416 -39.95 11.53 -32.14
CA THR A 416 -40.01 11.38 -33.62
C THR A 416 -39.40 12.57 -34.34
N ALA A 417 -39.52 13.78 -33.77
CA ALA A 417 -38.88 14.97 -34.34
C ALA A 417 -37.35 14.95 -34.12
N LEU A 418 -36.88 14.46 -32.96
CA LEU A 418 -35.45 14.34 -32.66
C LEU A 418 -34.76 13.29 -33.54
N LYS A 419 -35.49 12.25 -33.95
CA LYS A 419 -35.01 11.25 -34.92
C LYS A 419 -34.52 11.86 -36.25
N GLN A 420 -35.02 13.03 -36.63
CA GLN A 420 -34.62 13.73 -37.86
C GLN A 420 -33.22 14.35 -37.77
N LEU A 421 -32.56 14.29 -36.61
CA LEU A 421 -31.20 14.80 -36.39
C LEU A 421 -30.18 13.68 -36.66
N PRO A 422 -29.47 13.69 -37.81
CA PRO A 422 -28.67 12.55 -38.25
C PRO A 422 -27.36 12.36 -37.48
N SER A 423 -26.91 13.38 -36.74
CA SER A 423 -25.61 13.38 -36.05
C SER A 423 -25.71 13.13 -34.55
N LEU A 424 -26.93 12.99 -34.01
CA LEU A 424 -27.12 12.72 -32.59
C LEU A 424 -26.58 11.35 -32.23
N ILE A 425 -25.81 11.32 -31.15
CA ILE A 425 -25.20 10.14 -30.56
C ILE A 425 -25.71 9.98 -29.13
N GLU A 426 -26.03 11.07 -28.43
CA GLU A 426 -26.46 11.02 -27.04
C GLU A 426 -27.61 12.00 -26.78
N ILE A 427 -28.71 11.46 -26.28
CA ILE A 427 -29.89 12.21 -25.82
C ILE A 427 -30.11 11.84 -24.36
N ASP A 428 -29.83 12.79 -23.47
CA ASP A 428 -30.02 12.63 -22.04
C ASP A 428 -31.33 13.31 -21.61
N LEU A 429 -32.31 12.48 -21.28
CA LEU A 429 -33.62 12.86 -20.75
C LEU A 429 -33.80 12.35 -19.32
N SER A 430 -32.70 12.00 -18.63
CA SER A 430 -32.75 11.49 -17.26
C SER A 430 -33.33 12.52 -16.28
N GLN A 431 -33.85 12.05 -15.14
CA GLN A 431 -34.37 12.93 -14.08
C GLN A 431 -35.45 13.90 -14.57
N ASN A 432 -36.39 13.40 -15.37
CA ASN A 432 -37.57 14.14 -15.81
C ASN A 432 -38.83 13.46 -15.28
N MET A 433 -40.00 13.88 -15.76
CA MET A 433 -41.30 13.34 -15.34
C MET A 433 -42.01 12.69 -16.53
N LEU A 434 -41.25 12.02 -17.40
CA LEU A 434 -41.79 11.44 -18.63
C LEU A 434 -42.74 10.28 -18.29
N SER A 435 -44.02 10.48 -18.55
CA SER A 435 -45.04 9.44 -18.44
C SER A 435 -45.64 9.16 -19.82
N PHE A 436 -45.25 8.05 -20.46
CA PHE A 436 -45.79 7.63 -21.76
C PHE A 436 -47.17 6.96 -21.60
N LEU A 437 -48.15 7.70 -21.08
CA LEU A 437 -49.51 7.20 -20.90
C LEU A 437 -50.23 7.08 -22.25
N PRO A 438 -50.86 5.94 -22.56
CA PRO A 438 -51.66 5.81 -23.76
C PRO A 438 -52.93 6.66 -23.63
N CYS A 439 -53.00 7.78 -24.35
CA CYS A 439 -54.27 8.47 -24.52
C CYS A 439 -55.18 7.59 -25.38
N PRO A 440 -56.42 7.26 -24.94
CA PRO A 440 -57.35 6.53 -25.77
C PRO A 440 -57.70 7.37 -27.01
N SER A 441 -57.28 6.90 -28.18
CA SER A 441 -57.51 7.53 -29.46
C SER A 441 -58.92 7.21 -29.98
N SER A 442 -59.94 7.74 -29.32
CA SER A 442 -61.31 7.77 -29.86
C SER A 442 -62.17 8.73 -29.04
N GLU A 443 -62.01 10.04 -29.29
CA GLU A 443 -63.00 11.13 -29.15
C GLU A 443 -62.27 12.45 -28.85
N ILE A 444 -62.59 13.48 -29.64
CA ILE A 444 -62.00 14.84 -29.56
C ILE A 444 -62.28 15.50 -28.19
N LEU A 445 -63.29 15.03 -27.43
CA LEU A 445 -63.58 15.47 -26.06
C LEU A 445 -62.71 14.80 -24.97
N ALA A 446 -62.01 13.69 -25.25
CA ALA A 446 -61.15 13.00 -24.28
C ALA A 446 -59.73 13.60 -24.17
N GLN A 447 -59.30 14.36 -25.18
CA GLN A 447 -58.00 15.03 -25.20
C GLN A 447 -57.87 16.10 -24.09
N HIS A 448 -58.97 16.78 -23.74
CA HIS A 448 -58.99 17.75 -22.64
C HIS A 448 -59.00 17.11 -21.23
N ARG A 449 -59.35 15.82 -21.10
CA ARG A 449 -59.33 15.14 -19.78
C ARG A 449 -57.97 14.56 -19.42
N CYS A 450 -57.14 14.17 -20.39
CA CYS A 450 -55.78 13.68 -20.12
C CYS A 450 -54.81 14.76 -19.66
N GLN A 451 -55.15 16.04 -19.85
CA GLN A 451 -54.37 17.19 -19.33
C GLN A 451 -54.73 17.57 -17.88
N ASN A 452 -55.80 17.01 -17.30
CA ASN A 452 -56.35 17.43 -16.00
C ASN A 452 -56.59 16.27 -15.03
N GLN A 453 -55.58 15.43 -14.80
CA GLN A 453 -55.56 14.50 -13.65
C GLN A 453 -54.31 14.71 -12.81
N ASN A 454 -54.19 15.89 -12.20
CA ASN A 454 -53.32 16.13 -11.05
C ASN A 454 -54.20 16.16 -9.79
N LEU A 455 -54.47 15.01 -9.19
CA LEU A 455 -55.03 14.92 -7.83
C LEU A 455 -54.51 13.63 -7.19
N TYR A 456 -53.20 13.59 -6.92
CA TYR A 456 -52.66 12.82 -5.83
C TYR A 456 -51.64 13.70 -5.10
N THR A 457 -52.17 14.53 -4.22
CA THR A 457 -51.47 14.92 -3.00
C THR A 457 -51.42 13.68 -2.13
N ASN A 458 -50.24 13.10 -1.96
CA ASN A 458 -49.92 12.37 -0.74
C ASN A 458 -48.46 12.67 -0.41
N ASP A 459 -48.29 13.28 0.76
CA ASP A 459 -47.06 13.38 1.51
C ASP A 459 -46.43 11.99 1.63
N PHE A 460 -45.48 11.70 0.77
CA PHE A 460 -44.43 10.74 1.06
C PHE A 460 -43.14 11.53 1.14
N CYS A 461 -42.71 11.80 2.38
CA CYS A 461 -41.32 12.10 2.69
C CYS A 461 -40.51 10.82 2.46
N ASP A 462 -40.32 10.43 1.21
CA ASP A 462 -39.19 9.60 0.85
C ASP A 462 -37.95 10.47 0.94
N GLN A 463 -36.95 10.02 1.71
CA GLN A 463 -35.67 10.69 1.70
C GLN A 463 -35.18 10.74 0.25
N PRO A 464 -34.80 11.92 -0.28
CA PRO A 464 -34.21 11.96 -1.60
C PRO A 464 -32.96 11.10 -1.53
N ILE A 465 -32.94 10.02 -2.31
CA ILE A 465 -31.70 9.37 -2.67
C ILE A 465 -30.98 10.44 -3.50
N ILE A 466 -30.12 11.19 -2.83
CA ILE A 466 -29.16 12.08 -3.46
C ILE A 466 -28.20 11.13 -4.18
N VAL A 467 -28.59 10.73 -5.40
CA VAL A 467 -27.60 10.33 -6.39
C VAL A 467 -26.72 11.56 -6.53
N VAL A 468 -25.46 11.38 -6.11
CA VAL A 468 -24.41 12.40 -6.13
C VAL A 468 -24.63 13.26 -7.36
N ASP A 469 -24.97 14.53 -7.14
CA ASP A 469 -24.95 15.54 -8.20
C ASP A 469 -23.68 15.26 -8.99
N ARG A 470 -23.82 15.10 -10.31
CA ARG A 470 -22.71 14.96 -11.24
C ARG A 470 -21.61 15.85 -10.70
N GLU A 471 -20.42 15.31 -10.40
CA GLU A 471 -19.27 16.13 -10.00
C GLU A 471 -19.32 17.36 -10.87
N VAL A 472 -19.56 18.49 -10.20
CA VAL A 472 -20.00 19.75 -10.79
C VAL A 472 -19.26 19.88 -12.11
N THR A 473 -19.97 19.89 -13.24
CA THR A 473 -19.35 20.02 -14.57
C THR A 473 -18.77 21.42 -14.77
N SER A 474 -18.10 21.98 -13.76
CA SER A 474 -17.09 23.02 -13.88
C SER A 474 -15.83 22.40 -14.48
N GLY A 475 -15.86 22.04 -15.76
CA GLY A 475 -14.65 21.85 -16.56
C GLY A 475 -13.51 21.03 -15.92
N ASP A 476 -13.77 19.99 -15.12
CA ASP A 476 -12.72 19.12 -14.54
C ASP A 476 -11.91 18.35 -15.61
N GLY A 477 -12.29 18.48 -16.89
CA GLY A 477 -11.44 18.09 -18.02
C GLY A 477 -10.45 19.15 -18.51
N ILE A 478 -10.35 20.35 -17.91
CA ILE A 478 -9.55 21.45 -18.48
C ILE A 478 -8.61 22.17 -17.46
N TRP A 479 -8.87 22.10 -16.14
CA TRP A 479 -8.16 22.95 -15.15
C TRP A 479 -7.54 22.23 -13.93
N GLU A 480 -7.43 20.91 -13.95
CA GLU A 480 -6.41 20.20 -13.14
C GLU A 480 -5.18 19.90 -14.02
N PRO A 481 -3.95 20.22 -13.58
CA PRO A 481 -2.77 19.71 -14.26
C PRO A 481 -2.67 18.20 -14.00
N ASN A 482 -2.81 17.41 -15.06
CA ASN A 482 -2.49 15.98 -15.15
C ASN A 482 -3.50 14.96 -14.59
N GLN A 483 -4.77 15.00 -14.99
CA GLN A 483 -5.57 13.77 -15.09
C GLN A 483 -5.29 12.96 -16.37
N SER A 484 -4.57 13.54 -17.34
CA SER A 484 -4.08 12.84 -18.54
C SER A 484 -3.13 11.68 -18.22
N LYS A 485 -2.57 11.62 -17.01
CA LYS A 485 -1.74 10.50 -16.57
C LYS A 485 -2.52 9.35 -15.92
N LEU A 486 -3.78 9.56 -15.51
CA LEU A 486 -4.63 8.50 -14.97
C LEU A 486 -5.28 7.67 -16.10
N LEU A 487 -5.56 8.32 -17.24
CA LEU A 487 -6.12 7.69 -18.44
C LEU A 487 -5.09 7.01 -19.36
N GLU A 488 -3.80 7.35 -19.25
CA GLU A 488 -2.73 6.58 -19.92
C GLU A 488 -2.35 5.31 -19.15
N THR A 489 -2.56 5.24 -17.83
CA THR A 489 -2.47 3.99 -17.05
C THR A 489 -3.61 3.00 -17.30
N LEU A 490 -4.70 3.42 -17.94
CA LEU A 490 -5.85 2.57 -18.23
C LEU A 490 -5.78 1.88 -19.60
N LYS A 491 -4.79 2.23 -20.45
CA LYS A 491 -4.63 1.57 -21.75
C LYS A 491 -3.88 0.24 -21.68
N ASP A 492 -3.13 0.00 -20.60
CA ASP A 492 -2.31 -1.22 -20.44
C ASP A 492 -2.81 -2.21 -19.36
N ASN A 493 -3.92 -1.92 -18.67
CA ASN A 493 -4.51 -2.84 -17.70
C ASN A 493 -6.03 -2.88 -17.85
N VAL A 494 -6.55 -3.78 -18.68
CA VAL A 494 -7.94 -4.22 -18.56
C VAL A 494 -8.09 -4.73 -17.12
N SER A 495 -8.99 -4.13 -16.34
CA SER A 495 -9.23 -4.61 -14.98
C SER A 495 -9.59 -6.09 -15.04
N PRO A 496 -8.97 -6.95 -14.22
CA PRO A 496 -9.28 -8.39 -14.22
C PRO A 496 -10.75 -8.68 -13.87
N PHE A 497 -11.44 -7.68 -13.31
CA PHE A 497 -12.87 -7.65 -13.04
C PHE A 497 -13.48 -6.46 -13.81
N PRO A 498 -14.06 -6.66 -15.01
CA PRO A 498 -14.69 -5.57 -15.76
C PRO A 498 -15.96 -5.11 -15.04
N SER A 499 -16.29 -3.82 -15.09
CA SER A 499 -17.56 -3.29 -14.62
C SER A 499 -18.59 -3.21 -15.74
N LEU A 500 -19.89 -3.21 -15.41
CA LEU A 500 -20.96 -2.98 -16.40
C LEU A 500 -20.79 -1.65 -17.14
N TRP A 501 -20.21 -0.64 -16.48
CA TRP A 501 -19.96 0.67 -17.06
C TRP A 501 -18.88 0.66 -18.15
N ASP A 502 -17.89 -0.24 -18.03
CA ASP A 502 -16.87 -0.43 -19.07
C ASP A 502 -17.51 -0.93 -20.37
N PHE A 503 -18.49 -1.85 -20.26
CA PHE A 503 -19.25 -2.34 -21.41
C PHE A 503 -20.18 -1.29 -22.00
N ARG A 504 -20.86 -0.47 -21.17
CA ARG A 504 -21.64 0.68 -21.66
C ARG A 504 -20.73 1.59 -22.46
N THR A 505 -19.57 1.95 -21.91
CA THR A 505 -18.61 2.83 -22.58
C THR A 505 -18.15 2.22 -23.89
N TYR A 506 -17.80 0.94 -23.93
CA TYR A 506 -17.33 0.26 -25.14
C TYR A 506 -18.41 0.12 -26.23
N PHE A 507 -19.61 -0.36 -25.90
CA PHE A 507 -20.66 -0.63 -26.89
C PHE A 507 -21.45 0.61 -27.30
N CYS A 508 -21.57 1.61 -26.42
CA CYS A 508 -22.31 2.83 -26.69
C CYS A 508 -21.43 3.95 -27.25
N GLN A 509 -20.11 3.77 -27.31
CA GLN A 509 -19.21 4.77 -27.87
C GLN A 509 -19.59 5.10 -29.32
N ASN A 510 -19.86 6.37 -29.60
CA ASN A 510 -20.27 6.87 -30.92
C ASN A 510 -21.58 6.29 -31.48
N ASN A 511 -22.36 5.58 -30.66
CA ASN A 511 -23.64 5.00 -31.05
C ASN A 511 -24.80 5.74 -30.38
N LEU A 512 -25.96 5.79 -31.05
CA LEU A 512 -27.14 6.50 -30.57
C LEU A 512 -27.64 5.92 -29.25
N THR A 513 -27.54 6.73 -28.21
CA THR A 513 -27.84 6.39 -26.81
C THR A 513 -28.96 7.30 -26.31
N PHE A 514 -29.98 6.69 -25.72
CA PHE A 514 -31.04 7.38 -25.00
C PHE A 514 -30.92 7.07 -23.51
N ASP A 515 -30.79 8.11 -22.70
CA ASP A 515 -30.90 8.02 -21.25
C ASP A 515 -32.28 8.51 -20.80
N LEU A 516 -33.13 7.57 -20.37
CA LEU A 516 -34.44 7.81 -19.80
C LEU A 516 -34.47 7.40 -18.32
N SER A 517 -33.31 7.29 -17.67
CA SER A 517 -33.24 6.90 -16.27
C SER A 517 -33.92 7.94 -15.36
N GLN A 518 -34.44 7.51 -14.20
CA GLN A 518 -35.07 8.40 -13.23
C GLN A 518 -36.22 9.24 -13.85
N ASN A 519 -37.15 8.57 -14.52
CA ASN A 519 -38.39 9.16 -15.03
C ASN A 519 -39.62 8.47 -14.42
N ASP A 520 -40.81 8.97 -14.74
CA ASP A 520 -42.10 8.43 -14.28
C ASP A 520 -42.73 7.44 -15.29
N ILE A 521 -41.89 6.62 -15.95
CA ILE A 521 -42.39 5.63 -16.91
C ILE A 521 -43.03 4.48 -16.13
N LEU A 522 -44.35 4.37 -16.16
CA LEU A 522 -45.07 3.36 -15.36
C LEU A 522 -45.05 1.95 -15.98
N SER A 523 -45.08 1.85 -17.31
CA SER A 523 -45.10 0.57 -18.03
C SER A 523 -44.56 0.69 -19.45
N LEU A 524 -43.98 -0.40 -19.96
CA LEU A 524 -43.47 -0.51 -21.31
C LEU A 524 -44.56 -1.01 -22.27
N ASN A 525 -44.68 -0.32 -23.40
CA ASN A 525 -45.48 -0.72 -24.55
C ASN A 525 -44.81 -0.23 -25.85
N LYS A 526 -45.27 -0.74 -27.01
CA LYS A 526 -44.68 -0.42 -28.32
C LYS A 526 -44.63 1.08 -28.67
N HIS A 527 -45.52 1.89 -28.09
CA HIS A 527 -45.61 3.32 -28.36
C HIS A 527 -44.61 4.15 -27.55
N VAL A 528 -44.12 3.63 -26.41
CA VAL A 528 -43.07 4.28 -25.60
C VAL A 528 -41.82 4.57 -26.45
N PHE A 529 -41.50 3.63 -27.33
CA PHE A 529 -40.28 3.66 -28.15
C PHE A 529 -40.45 4.35 -29.52
N LEU A 530 -41.56 5.04 -29.75
CA LEU A 530 -41.78 5.78 -30.98
C LEU A 530 -40.75 6.91 -31.11
N GLY A 531 -40.03 6.96 -32.24
CA GLY A 531 -38.92 7.90 -32.46
C GLY A 531 -37.56 7.42 -31.94
N MET A 532 -37.49 6.29 -31.24
CA MET A 532 -36.25 5.67 -30.74
C MET A 532 -35.84 4.43 -31.54
N GLU A 533 -36.39 4.20 -32.73
CA GLU A 533 -36.24 2.91 -33.43
C GLU A 533 -34.79 2.59 -33.84
N ASN A 534 -33.95 3.62 -33.96
CA ASN A 534 -32.52 3.51 -34.29
C ASN A 534 -31.62 3.49 -33.05
N ALA A 535 -32.17 3.49 -31.84
CA ALA A 535 -31.40 3.45 -30.62
C ALA A 535 -30.57 2.16 -30.53
N VAL A 536 -29.29 2.31 -30.17
CA VAL A 536 -28.35 1.22 -29.94
C VAL A 536 -28.21 0.96 -28.44
N CYS A 537 -28.20 2.03 -27.65
CA CYS A 537 -28.14 1.95 -26.19
C CYS A 537 -29.33 2.66 -25.56
N LEU A 538 -29.91 2.02 -24.55
CA LEU A 538 -31.09 2.54 -23.88
C LEU A 538 -30.97 2.31 -22.38
N ASP A 539 -31.07 3.39 -21.61
CA ASP A 539 -31.14 3.37 -20.16
C ASP A 539 -32.56 3.71 -19.69
N LEU A 540 -33.19 2.78 -18.99
CA LEU A 540 -34.51 2.93 -18.36
C LEU A 540 -34.43 2.68 -16.86
N SER A 541 -33.25 2.82 -16.26
CA SER A 541 -33.05 2.55 -14.85
C SER A 541 -33.81 3.52 -13.95
N PHE A 542 -34.11 3.13 -12.71
CA PHE A 542 -34.77 3.99 -11.72
C PHE A 542 -36.13 4.58 -12.16
N ASN A 543 -36.91 3.87 -12.97
CA ASN A 543 -38.26 4.29 -13.36
C ASN A 543 -39.36 3.66 -12.50
N TYR A 544 -39.00 2.80 -11.53
CA TYR A 544 -39.94 2.08 -10.67
C TYR A 544 -41.04 1.29 -11.43
N MET A 545 -40.78 0.90 -12.68
CA MET A 545 -41.73 0.17 -13.52
C MET A 545 -42.13 -1.17 -12.90
N ASN A 546 -43.43 -1.42 -12.77
CA ASN A 546 -43.97 -2.68 -12.25
C ASN A 546 -44.70 -3.43 -13.37
N GLN A 547 -44.01 -4.39 -14.00
CA GLN A 547 -44.55 -5.10 -15.15
C GLN A 547 -43.88 -6.46 -15.35
N ALA A 548 -44.66 -7.48 -15.75
CA ALA A 548 -44.10 -8.71 -16.27
C ALA A 548 -43.68 -8.52 -17.74
N LEU A 549 -42.41 -8.82 -18.04
CA LEU A 549 -41.87 -8.69 -19.39
C LEU A 549 -42.34 -9.83 -20.29
N ARG A 550 -42.77 -9.50 -21.51
CA ARG A 550 -43.31 -10.43 -22.52
C ARG A 550 -42.88 -10.02 -23.92
N ARG A 551 -43.14 -10.86 -24.91
CA ARG A 551 -42.99 -10.49 -26.31
C ARG A 551 -43.81 -9.23 -26.67
N GLY A 552 -43.27 -8.40 -27.55
CA GLY A 552 -43.93 -7.23 -28.14
C GLY A 552 -43.50 -5.87 -27.58
N GLN A 553 -42.97 -5.80 -26.35
CA GLN A 553 -42.65 -4.53 -25.68
C GLN A 553 -41.56 -3.74 -26.41
N PHE A 554 -40.49 -4.40 -26.86
CA PHE A 554 -39.36 -3.77 -27.57
C PHE A 554 -39.45 -3.93 -29.11
N SER A 555 -40.65 -4.12 -29.64
CA SER A 555 -40.85 -4.39 -31.08
C SER A 555 -40.39 -3.25 -32.00
N SER A 556 -40.37 -2.01 -31.50
CA SER A 556 -39.93 -0.81 -32.23
C SER A 556 -38.41 -0.61 -32.21
N THR A 557 -37.68 -1.15 -31.22
CA THR A 557 -36.25 -0.89 -30.97
C THR A 557 -35.40 -2.14 -31.20
N LYS A 558 -35.41 -2.67 -32.43
CA LYS A 558 -34.76 -3.95 -32.75
C LYS A 558 -33.24 -3.90 -32.76
N ASN A 559 -32.65 -2.69 -32.84
CA ASN A 559 -31.20 -2.48 -32.96
C ASN A 559 -30.48 -2.34 -31.62
N LEU A 560 -31.16 -2.56 -30.49
CA LEU A 560 -30.57 -2.43 -29.17
C LEU A 560 -29.45 -3.44 -28.95
N VAL A 561 -28.29 -2.93 -28.54
CA VAL A 561 -27.10 -3.68 -28.14
C VAL A 561 -26.93 -3.65 -26.63
N PHE A 562 -27.25 -2.51 -25.99
CA PHE A 562 -27.18 -2.32 -24.55
C PHE A 562 -28.54 -1.88 -24.01
N LEU A 563 -29.05 -2.59 -23.00
CA LEU A 563 -30.31 -2.28 -22.34
C LEU A 563 -30.13 -2.32 -20.82
N ASN A 564 -30.34 -1.17 -20.18
CA ASN A 564 -30.33 -1.04 -18.72
C ASN A 564 -31.76 -0.88 -18.20
N LEU A 565 -32.21 -1.86 -17.42
CA LEU A 565 -33.51 -1.93 -16.74
C LEU A 565 -33.33 -1.97 -15.21
N SER A 566 -32.16 -1.60 -14.71
CA SER A 566 -31.87 -1.68 -13.28
C SER A 566 -32.77 -0.77 -12.42
N TYR A 567 -32.93 -1.07 -11.14
CA TYR A 567 -33.73 -0.26 -10.21
C TYR A 567 -35.18 -0.05 -10.69
N ASN A 568 -35.83 -1.14 -11.10
CA ASN A 568 -37.25 -1.19 -11.45
C ASN A 568 -37.93 -2.30 -10.63
N ARG A 569 -39.11 -2.74 -11.06
CA ARG A 569 -39.87 -3.85 -10.47
C ARG A 569 -40.35 -4.78 -11.59
N PHE A 570 -39.43 -5.23 -12.43
CA PHE A 570 -39.77 -6.16 -13.51
C PHE A 570 -39.92 -7.61 -13.03
N ASP A 571 -40.92 -8.30 -13.55
CA ASP A 571 -41.10 -9.74 -13.35
C ASP A 571 -40.67 -10.52 -14.61
N LEU A 572 -39.77 -11.49 -14.40
CA LEU A 572 -39.22 -12.38 -15.42
C LEU A 572 -39.99 -13.72 -15.41
N TYR A 573 -41.31 -13.68 -15.56
CA TYR A 573 -42.13 -14.90 -15.56
C TYR A 573 -42.28 -15.54 -16.94
N TYR A 574 -42.35 -14.74 -18.01
CA TYR A 574 -42.64 -15.23 -19.36
C TYR A 574 -41.37 -15.61 -20.12
N THR A 575 -41.44 -16.74 -20.81
CA THR A 575 -40.31 -17.35 -21.54
C THR A 575 -39.98 -16.64 -22.85
N ASP A 576 -40.92 -15.84 -23.36
CA ASP A 576 -40.79 -15.05 -24.59
C ASP A 576 -40.33 -13.60 -24.35
N ALA A 577 -39.95 -13.25 -23.11
CA ALA A 577 -39.37 -11.96 -22.78
C ALA A 577 -38.15 -11.66 -23.67
N PHE A 578 -38.03 -10.42 -24.15
CA PHE A 578 -36.93 -9.96 -25.02
C PHE A 578 -36.76 -10.69 -26.36
N SER A 579 -37.72 -11.52 -26.79
CA SER A 579 -37.59 -12.30 -28.04
C SER A 579 -37.28 -11.45 -29.28
N GLU A 580 -37.73 -10.20 -29.27
CA GLU A 580 -37.53 -9.22 -30.35
C GLU A 580 -36.06 -8.80 -30.52
N LEU A 581 -35.25 -8.95 -29.47
CA LEU A 581 -33.85 -8.52 -29.38
C LEU A 581 -32.85 -9.69 -29.46
N LYS A 582 -33.35 -10.89 -29.82
CA LYS A 582 -32.61 -12.16 -29.85
C LYS A 582 -31.22 -12.08 -30.49
N THR A 583 -31.09 -11.36 -31.60
CA THR A 583 -29.85 -11.29 -32.40
C THR A 583 -29.04 -10.02 -32.20
N THR A 584 -29.54 -9.03 -31.46
CA THR A 584 -28.91 -7.69 -31.37
C THR A 584 -28.39 -7.39 -29.98
N LEU A 585 -29.11 -7.83 -28.94
CA LEU A 585 -28.77 -7.52 -27.56
C LEU A 585 -27.49 -8.24 -27.12
N LYS A 586 -26.52 -7.47 -26.63
CA LYS A 586 -25.25 -7.95 -26.09
C LYS A 586 -25.13 -7.74 -24.59
N VAL A 587 -25.70 -6.66 -24.06
CA VAL A 587 -25.65 -6.32 -22.63
C VAL A 587 -27.06 -6.10 -22.11
N LEU A 588 -27.42 -6.86 -21.08
CA LEU A 588 -28.69 -6.74 -20.36
C LEU A 588 -28.42 -6.54 -18.87
N ASP A 589 -28.82 -5.39 -18.34
CA ASP A 589 -28.81 -5.13 -16.91
C ASP A 589 -30.25 -5.12 -16.38
N VAL A 590 -30.57 -6.10 -15.54
CA VAL A 590 -31.85 -6.22 -14.81
C VAL A 590 -31.59 -6.29 -13.30
N SER A 591 -30.51 -5.67 -12.83
CA SER A 591 -30.17 -5.61 -11.41
C SER A 591 -31.16 -4.78 -10.59
N ASN A 592 -31.20 -4.96 -9.27
CA ASN A 592 -32.05 -4.16 -8.38
C ASN A 592 -33.55 -4.16 -8.76
N ASN A 593 -34.07 -5.33 -9.15
CA ASN A 593 -35.47 -5.63 -9.46
C ASN A 593 -36.05 -6.66 -8.45
N ASP A 594 -35.68 -6.55 -7.18
CA ASP A 594 -35.95 -7.53 -6.11
C ASP A 594 -37.43 -7.66 -5.70
N PHE A 595 -38.25 -6.66 -6.00
CA PHE A 595 -39.63 -6.56 -5.54
C PHE A 595 -40.44 -7.85 -5.75
N HIS A 596 -40.41 -8.40 -6.97
CA HIS A 596 -41.17 -9.62 -7.30
C HIS A 596 -40.52 -10.89 -6.73
N PHE A 597 -39.19 -10.98 -6.72
CA PHE A 597 -38.45 -12.12 -6.17
C PHE A 597 -38.67 -12.31 -4.66
N ARG A 598 -38.98 -11.23 -3.93
CA ARG A 598 -39.31 -11.27 -2.49
C ARG A 598 -40.74 -11.70 -2.20
N MET A 599 -41.63 -11.73 -3.20
CA MET A 599 -43.03 -12.11 -2.98
C MET A 599 -43.17 -13.61 -2.68
N ARG A 600 -43.76 -13.93 -1.52
CA ARG A 600 -43.97 -15.33 -1.10
C ARG A 600 -44.99 -16.02 -2.00
N GLY A 601 -44.63 -17.20 -2.52
CA GLY A 601 -45.52 -18.05 -3.32
C GLY A 601 -45.47 -17.81 -4.82
N MET A 602 -44.78 -16.76 -5.28
CA MET A 602 -44.54 -16.50 -6.70
C MET A 602 -43.27 -17.23 -7.16
N GLY A 603 -43.24 -17.66 -8.43
CA GLY A 603 -42.05 -18.24 -9.06
C GLY A 603 -41.67 -17.48 -10.32
N HIS A 604 -40.42 -17.60 -10.76
CA HIS A 604 -39.85 -16.87 -11.90
C HIS A 604 -39.10 -17.82 -12.84
N ARG A 605 -38.96 -17.43 -14.11
CA ARG A 605 -38.36 -18.27 -15.16
C ARG A 605 -37.31 -17.51 -15.96
N PHE A 606 -36.15 -18.11 -16.11
CA PHE A 606 -35.01 -17.60 -16.89
C PHE A 606 -34.86 -18.29 -18.25
N GLU A 607 -35.82 -19.13 -18.67
CA GLU A 607 -35.84 -19.79 -19.99
C GLU A 607 -35.68 -18.81 -21.17
N PHE A 608 -36.04 -17.53 -21.01
CA PHE A 608 -35.85 -16.50 -22.03
C PHE A 608 -34.37 -16.34 -22.45
N LEU A 609 -33.42 -16.68 -21.58
CA LEU A 609 -31.99 -16.63 -21.89
C LEU A 609 -31.60 -17.57 -23.04
N GLN A 610 -32.31 -18.69 -23.21
CA GLN A 610 -32.11 -19.61 -24.33
C GLN A 610 -32.46 -18.96 -25.67
N ASN A 611 -33.37 -17.98 -25.65
CA ASN A 611 -33.76 -17.23 -26.83
C ASN A 611 -32.74 -16.16 -27.22
N LEU A 612 -31.90 -15.66 -26.30
CA LEU A 612 -30.95 -14.56 -26.55
C LEU A 612 -29.58 -15.06 -27.01
N THR A 613 -29.41 -15.27 -28.31
CA THR A 613 -28.22 -15.94 -28.87
C THR A 613 -26.97 -15.08 -28.96
N ASN A 614 -27.08 -13.75 -28.81
CA ASN A 614 -25.94 -12.81 -28.88
C ASN A 614 -25.63 -12.11 -27.55
N LEU A 615 -26.31 -12.47 -26.46
CA LEU A 615 -26.12 -11.84 -25.15
C LEU A 615 -24.74 -12.21 -24.58
N GLU A 616 -23.86 -11.23 -24.42
CA GLU A 616 -22.49 -11.43 -23.89
C GLU A 616 -22.41 -11.12 -22.39
N VAL A 617 -23.17 -10.14 -21.91
CA VAL A 617 -23.14 -9.64 -20.53
C VAL A 617 -24.54 -9.62 -19.94
N LEU A 618 -24.71 -10.25 -18.78
CA LEU A 618 -25.96 -10.30 -18.03
C LEU A 618 -25.71 -9.88 -16.58
N SER A 619 -26.51 -8.93 -16.09
CA SER A 619 -26.55 -8.58 -14.67
C SER A 619 -27.91 -8.93 -14.07
N LEU A 620 -27.86 -9.81 -13.08
CA LEU A 620 -28.97 -10.22 -12.21
C LEU A 620 -28.68 -9.82 -10.75
N ALA A 621 -27.80 -8.85 -10.54
CA ALA A 621 -27.33 -8.47 -9.22
C ALA A 621 -28.44 -7.82 -8.37
N ASN A 622 -28.34 -7.92 -7.05
CA ASN A 622 -29.25 -7.27 -6.10
C ASN A 622 -30.75 -7.56 -6.36
N ASN A 623 -31.09 -8.76 -6.83
CA ASN A 623 -32.47 -9.14 -7.13
C ASN A 623 -33.09 -9.98 -6.01
N GLY A 624 -32.35 -10.30 -4.94
CA GLY A 624 -32.86 -11.16 -3.87
C GLY A 624 -33.29 -12.55 -4.35
N ILE A 625 -32.66 -13.06 -5.42
CA ILE A 625 -32.98 -14.35 -6.02
C ILE A 625 -32.57 -15.47 -5.05
N GLY A 626 -33.53 -16.33 -4.66
CA GLY A 626 -33.27 -17.38 -3.67
C GLY A 626 -34.05 -18.69 -3.82
N MET A 627 -35.33 -18.67 -4.20
CA MET A 627 -36.15 -19.89 -4.35
C MET A 627 -37.23 -19.71 -5.42
N ARG A 628 -37.87 -20.82 -5.85
CA ARG A 628 -38.98 -20.84 -6.82
C ARG A 628 -38.58 -20.28 -8.20
N ILE A 629 -37.34 -20.52 -8.57
CA ILE A 629 -36.80 -20.21 -9.90
C ILE A 629 -36.44 -21.50 -10.63
N ASP A 630 -36.09 -21.38 -11.92
CA ASP A 630 -35.54 -22.49 -12.70
C ASP A 630 -34.32 -23.10 -12.01
N GLN A 631 -34.19 -24.43 -12.08
CA GLN A 631 -33.10 -25.15 -11.43
C GLN A 631 -31.74 -24.93 -12.11
N MET A 632 -31.75 -24.51 -13.39
CA MET A 632 -30.55 -24.30 -14.22
C MET A 632 -30.74 -23.08 -15.12
N LEU A 633 -29.73 -22.22 -15.19
CA LEU A 633 -29.60 -21.20 -16.22
C LEU A 633 -28.96 -21.81 -17.47
N ILE A 634 -29.59 -21.61 -18.62
CA ILE A 634 -29.16 -22.17 -19.90
C ILE A 634 -28.91 -21.02 -20.87
N SER A 635 -27.65 -20.87 -21.29
CA SER A 635 -27.25 -19.91 -22.33
C SER A 635 -25.97 -20.38 -23.01
N SER A 636 -25.91 -20.22 -24.33
CA SER A 636 -24.72 -20.50 -25.15
C SER A 636 -23.90 -19.24 -25.46
N SER A 637 -24.34 -18.06 -25.04
CA SER A 637 -23.78 -16.78 -25.45
C SER A 637 -23.16 -15.98 -24.31
N VAL A 638 -23.71 -16.09 -23.10
CA VAL A 638 -23.30 -15.29 -21.93
C VAL A 638 -21.86 -15.61 -21.54
N LYS A 639 -21.03 -14.56 -21.48
CA LYS A 639 -19.62 -14.60 -21.07
C LYS A 639 -19.40 -13.95 -19.71
N TYR A 640 -20.15 -12.91 -19.37
CA TYR A 640 -20.02 -12.17 -18.11
C TYR A 640 -21.35 -12.20 -17.36
N LEU A 641 -21.35 -12.78 -16.16
CA LEU A 641 -22.53 -12.85 -15.31
C LEU A 641 -22.27 -12.18 -13.96
N TYR A 642 -23.04 -11.13 -13.67
CA TYR A 642 -23.10 -10.50 -12.35
C TYR A 642 -24.30 -11.04 -11.58
N PHE A 643 -24.04 -11.76 -10.50
CA PHE A 643 -25.05 -12.38 -9.65
C PHE A 643 -24.87 -12.02 -8.16
N TYR A 644 -24.11 -10.96 -7.87
CA TYR A 644 -23.88 -10.51 -6.50
C TYR A 644 -25.17 -9.96 -5.84
N GLY A 645 -25.25 -9.94 -4.51
CA GLY A 645 -26.42 -9.41 -3.79
C GLY A 645 -27.69 -10.25 -3.90
N ASN A 646 -27.54 -11.56 -4.09
CA ASN A 646 -28.65 -12.52 -4.13
C ASN A 646 -28.57 -13.49 -2.93
N HIS A 647 -29.38 -14.55 -2.91
CA HIS A 647 -29.46 -15.50 -1.80
C HIS A 647 -29.00 -16.91 -2.23
N LEU A 648 -27.78 -17.02 -2.76
CA LEU A 648 -27.21 -18.33 -3.09
C LEU A 648 -27.06 -19.25 -1.86
N ASN A 649 -26.90 -18.69 -0.67
CA ASN A 649 -26.93 -19.45 0.58
C ASN A 649 -28.23 -20.27 0.73
N ILE A 650 -29.39 -19.65 0.49
CA ILE A 650 -30.69 -20.33 0.53
C ILE A 650 -30.83 -21.31 -0.64
N MET A 651 -30.36 -20.94 -1.84
CA MET A 651 -30.43 -21.80 -3.04
C MET A 651 -29.68 -23.11 -2.83
N TRP A 652 -28.44 -23.04 -2.34
CA TRP A 652 -27.58 -24.20 -2.20
C TRP A 652 -27.81 -25.01 -0.92
N GLU A 653 -28.39 -24.42 0.13
CA GLU A 653 -28.81 -25.14 1.35
C GLU A 653 -30.24 -25.72 1.25
N SER A 654 -30.99 -25.39 0.19
CA SER A 654 -32.34 -25.93 -0.03
C SER A 654 -32.33 -27.47 -0.02
N GLY A 655 -33.24 -28.07 0.77
CA GLY A 655 -33.21 -29.45 1.28
C GLY A 655 -33.26 -30.61 0.29
N ASN A 656 -32.88 -30.41 -0.97
CA ASN A 656 -32.75 -31.41 -2.03
C ASN A 656 -31.61 -31.09 -3.03
N ASN A 657 -30.66 -30.20 -2.70
CA ASN A 657 -29.55 -29.79 -3.59
C ASN A 657 -29.99 -29.32 -5.00
N GLN A 658 -31.23 -28.82 -5.13
CA GLN A 658 -31.88 -28.59 -6.42
C GLN A 658 -31.18 -27.53 -7.28
N TYR A 659 -30.53 -26.54 -6.66
CA TYR A 659 -29.88 -25.42 -7.34
C TYR A 659 -28.35 -25.54 -7.39
N THR A 660 -27.78 -26.68 -6.99
CA THR A 660 -26.32 -26.88 -7.04
C THR A 660 -25.74 -26.86 -8.45
N LYS A 661 -26.60 -27.09 -9.46
CA LYS A 661 -26.27 -27.06 -10.90
C LYS A 661 -26.71 -25.77 -11.60
N PHE A 662 -27.08 -24.74 -10.84
CA PHE A 662 -27.74 -23.54 -11.37
C PHE A 662 -26.95 -22.85 -12.48
N PHE A 663 -25.62 -22.79 -12.39
CA PHE A 663 -24.76 -22.15 -13.39
C PHE A 663 -24.18 -23.10 -14.45
N GLN A 664 -24.41 -24.41 -14.33
CA GLN A 664 -23.65 -25.45 -15.06
C GLN A 664 -23.78 -25.33 -16.59
N ASN A 665 -24.95 -24.93 -17.10
CA ASN A 665 -25.24 -24.87 -18.53
C ASN A 665 -24.94 -23.51 -19.18
N LEU A 666 -24.14 -22.66 -18.52
CA LEU A 666 -23.58 -21.44 -19.08
C LEU A 666 -22.23 -21.76 -19.75
N THR A 667 -22.27 -22.38 -20.93
CA THR A 667 -21.10 -23.07 -21.50
C THR A 667 -19.93 -22.16 -21.87
N ASN A 668 -20.19 -20.88 -22.18
CA ASN A 668 -19.18 -19.90 -22.60
C ASN A 668 -18.88 -18.85 -21.52
N LEU A 669 -19.21 -19.13 -20.25
CA LEU A 669 -19.03 -18.19 -19.15
C LEU A 669 -17.53 -17.99 -18.83
N ILE A 670 -17.05 -16.75 -18.93
CA ILE A 670 -15.67 -16.34 -18.66
C ILE A 670 -15.57 -15.70 -17.28
N TYR A 671 -16.52 -14.85 -16.92
CA TYR A 671 -16.57 -14.12 -15.66
C TYR A 671 -17.84 -14.41 -14.88
N LEU A 672 -17.69 -14.80 -13.61
CA LEU A 672 -18.79 -15.00 -12.69
C LEU A 672 -18.55 -14.21 -11.40
N ASP A 673 -19.50 -13.34 -11.06
CA ASP A 673 -19.55 -12.63 -9.79
C ASP A 673 -20.67 -13.15 -8.91
N ILE A 674 -20.31 -13.83 -7.83
CA ILE A 674 -21.22 -14.33 -6.78
C ILE A 674 -20.84 -13.73 -5.41
N SER A 675 -20.26 -12.53 -5.41
CA SER A 675 -20.02 -11.77 -4.19
C SER A 675 -21.33 -11.43 -3.46
N ASP A 676 -21.26 -11.08 -2.18
CA ASP A 676 -22.44 -10.58 -1.42
C ASP A 676 -23.68 -11.50 -1.52
N ASN A 677 -23.49 -12.81 -1.31
CA ASN A 677 -24.54 -13.82 -1.41
C ASN A 677 -24.76 -14.58 -0.08
N ASP A 678 -24.27 -14.02 1.02
CA ASP A 678 -24.34 -14.57 2.38
C ASP A 678 -23.82 -16.02 2.50
N LEU A 679 -22.91 -16.44 1.61
CA LEU A 679 -22.40 -17.81 1.55
C LEU A 679 -21.52 -18.11 2.76
N THR A 680 -21.85 -19.16 3.51
CA THR A 680 -21.07 -19.62 4.69
C THR A 680 -19.98 -20.62 4.30
N SER A 681 -20.22 -21.44 3.27
CA SER A 681 -19.27 -22.39 2.71
C SER A 681 -19.62 -22.73 1.26
N ILE A 682 -18.66 -23.29 0.52
CA ILE A 682 -18.90 -23.88 -0.81
C ILE A 682 -18.59 -25.38 -0.71
N THR A 683 -19.55 -26.22 -1.11
CA THR A 683 -19.34 -27.67 -1.14
C THR A 683 -18.53 -28.06 -2.37
N PRO A 684 -17.74 -29.16 -2.31
CA PRO A 684 -17.02 -29.69 -3.46
C PRO A 684 -17.90 -29.90 -4.69
N ASP A 685 -19.12 -30.40 -4.48
CA ASP A 685 -20.07 -30.67 -5.56
C ASP A 685 -20.47 -29.39 -6.29
N VAL A 686 -20.76 -28.29 -5.57
CA VAL A 686 -21.11 -27.00 -6.19
C VAL A 686 -19.96 -26.47 -7.03
N LEU A 687 -18.72 -26.52 -6.52
CA LEU A 687 -17.55 -26.08 -7.27
C LEU A 687 -17.37 -26.89 -8.57
N CYS A 688 -17.57 -28.21 -8.50
CA CYS A 688 -17.48 -29.11 -9.66
C CYS A 688 -18.61 -28.90 -10.69
N HIS A 689 -19.75 -28.32 -10.29
CA HIS A 689 -20.84 -27.98 -11.21
C HIS A 689 -20.72 -26.58 -11.84
N LEU A 690 -19.74 -25.77 -11.43
CA LEU A 690 -19.46 -24.51 -12.11
C LEU A 690 -18.88 -24.76 -13.51
N PRO A 691 -19.17 -23.91 -14.51
CA PRO A 691 -18.60 -24.04 -15.85
C PRO A 691 -17.07 -24.02 -15.85
N ALA A 692 -16.45 -25.01 -16.51
CA ALA A 692 -15.00 -25.09 -16.65
C ALA A 692 -14.39 -23.98 -17.54
N SER A 693 -15.23 -23.22 -18.26
CA SER A 693 -14.84 -22.06 -19.08
C SER A 693 -14.50 -20.81 -18.27
N ILE A 694 -14.82 -20.77 -16.97
CA ILE A 694 -14.61 -19.60 -16.13
C ILE A 694 -13.11 -19.30 -16.01
N GLU A 695 -12.74 -18.08 -16.40
CA GLU A 695 -11.38 -17.53 -16.25
C GLU A 695 -11.28 -16.61 -15.02
N SER A 696 -12.38 -15.96 -14.62
CA SER A 696 -12.39 -15.03 -13.49
C SER A 696 -13.60 -15.28 -12.59
N LEU A 697 -13.35 -15.57 -11.31
CA LEU A 697 -14.38 -15.87 -10.32
C LEU A 697 -14.25 -14.93 -9.11
N SER A 698 -15.33 -14.21 -8.81
CA SER A 698 -15.44 -13.38 -7.62
C SER A 698 -16.46 -13.97 -6.65
N ILE A 699 -16.01 -14.24 -5.42
CA ILE A 699 -16.81 -14.74 -4.28
C ILE A 699 -16.52 -13.86 -3.05
N SER A 700 -16.13 -12.62 -3.28
CA SER A 700 -15.78 -11.67 -2.22
C SER A 700 -16.99 -11.26 -1.39
N ASN A 701 -16.76 -10.63 -0.24
CA ASN A 701 -17.81 -10.10 0.62
C ASN A 701 -18.90 -11.14 0.93
N ASN A 702 -18.49 -12.34 1.32
CA ASN A 702 -19.37 -13.41 1.77
C ASN A 702 -19.00 -13.79 3.23
N LEU A 703 -19.62 -14.83 3.75
CA LEU A 703 -19.39 -15.31 5.12
C LEU A 703 -18.52 -16.59 5.14
N LEU A 704 -17.70 -16.81 4.11
CA LEU A 704 -17.02 -18.09 3.92
C LEU A 704 -16.01 -18.37 5.04
N ASN A 705 -16.20 -19.49 5.74
CA ASN A 705 -15.21 -20.02 6.69
C ASN A 705 -14.41 -21.21 6.13
N TYR A 706 -14.86 -21.79 5.02
CA TYR A 706 -14.27 -22.94 4.34
C TYR A 706 -14.37 -22.78 2.82
N PHE A 707 -13.31 -23.18 2.12
CA PHE A 707 -13.26 -23.23 0.65
C PHE A 707 -12.63 -24.57 0.19
N PRO A 708 -13.24 -25.31 -0.76
CA PRO A 708 -12.81 -26.66 -1.14
C PRO A 708 -11.62 -26.65 -2.12
N TRP A 709 -10.45 -26.22 -1.64
CA TRP A 709 -9.22 -26.07 -2.43
C TRP A 709 -8.79 -27.33 -3.22
N GLN A 710 -9.12 -28.53 -2.74
CA GLN A 710 -8.75 -29.79 -3.40
C GLN A 710 -9.45 -30.00 -4.74
N ASN A 711 -10.58 -29.33 -4.95
CA ASN A 711 -11.42 -29.44 -6.15
C ASN A 711 -11.11 -28.34 -7.18
N MET A 712 -10.06 -27.54 -6.99
CA MET A 712 -9.66 -26.46 -7.91
C MET A 712 -9.35 -26.95 -9.32
N SER A 713 -9.00 -28.23 -9.50
CA SER A 713 -8.81 -28.84 -10.81
C SER A 713 -10.07 -28.84 -11.69
N ALA A 714 -11.26 -28.70 -11.09
CA ALA A 714 -12.52 -28.53 -11.83
C ALA A 714 -12.57 -27.20 -12.62
N LEU A 715 -11.86 -26.17 -12.14
CA LEU A 715 -11.78 -24.84 -12.76
C LEU A 715 -10.41 -24.66 -13.43
N SER A 716 -10.09 -25.53 -14.39
CA SER A 716 -8.76 -25.60 -15.01
C SER A 716 -8.35 -24.36 -15.83
N ASN A 717 -9.32 -23.59 -16.32
CA ASN A 717 -9.09 -22.34 -17.05
C ASN A 717 -9.03 -21.08 -16.17
N LEU A 718 -9.21 -21.23 -14.84
CA LEU A 718 -9.25 -20.08 -13.94
C LEU A 718 -7.91 -19.34 -13.94
N CYS A 719 -7.99 -18.04 -14.20
CA CYS A 719 -6.89 -17.08 -14.20
C CYS A 719 -6.92 -16.20 -12.94
N HIS A 720 -8.11 -15.75 -12.54
CA HIS A 720 -8.30 -14.82 -11.42
C HIS A 720 -9.33 -15.35 -10.41
N LEU A 721 -8.97 -15.35 -9.13
CA LEU A 721 -9.86 -15.72 -8.03
C LEU A 721 -9.87 -14.64 -6.96
N ASN A 722 -11.06 -14.11 -6.68
CA ASN A 722 -11.28 -13.16 -5.60
C ASN A 722 -12.09 -13.79 -4.46
N LEU A 723 -11.44 -13.99 -3.32
CA LEU A 723 -12.01 -14.49 -2.06
C LEU A 723 -11.88 -13.44 -0.93
N SER A 724 -11.64 -12.17 -1.29
CA SER A 724 -11.47 -11.10 -0.30
C SER A 724 -12.71 -10.87 0.55
N GLN A 725 -12.54 -10.25 1.72
CA GLN A 725 -13.64 -9.91 2.63
C GLN A 725 -14.50 -11.14 2.98
N ASN A 726 -13.84 -12.19 3.46
CA ASN A 726 -14.47 -13.42 3.95
C ASN A 726 -13.91 -13.76 5.34
N TYR A 727 -14.25 -14.93 5.89
CA TYR A 727 -13.77 -15.41 7.18
C TYR A 727 -12.86 -16.63 7.09
N LEU A 728 -12.18 -16.82 5.95
CA LEU A 728 -11.25 -17.92 5.75
C LEU A 728 -10.04 -17.76 6.67
N TYR A 729 -9.63 -18.83 7.34
CA TYR A 729 -8.58 -18.78 8.36
C TYR A 729 -7.41 -19.74 8.12
N TYR A 730 -7.55 -20.70 7.20
CA TYR A 730 -6.50 -21.67 6.91
C TYR A 730 -6.40 -21.99 5.42
N LEU A 731 -5.16 -22.22 4.96
CA LEU A 731 -4.85 -22.80 3.65
C LEU A 731 -4.36 -24.24 3.84
N PRO A 732 -4.68 -25.18 2.94
CA PRO A 732 -4.18 -26.55 3.01
C PRO A 732 -2.65 -26.64 2.94
N TYR A 733 -2.06 -27.54 3.73
CA TYR A 733 -0.62 -27.87 3.69
C TYR A 733 -0.22 -28.81 2.55
N ARG A 734 -1.16 -29.17 1.67
CA ARG A 734 -0.96 -30.05 0.52
C ARG A 734 -0.78 -29.25 -0.76
N VAL A 735 -0.25 -29.88 -1.80
CA VAL A 735 -0.11 -29.27 -3.11
C VAL A 735 -1.49 -29.11 -3.75
N ILE A 736 -1.82 -27.90 -4.18
CA ILE A 736 -3.03 -27.60 -4.95
C ILE A 736 -2.63 -27.42 -6.42
N GLU A 737 -3.40 -28.02 -7.32
CA GLU A 737 -3.19 -27.86 -8.76
C GLU A 737 -4.02 -26.69 -9.27
N PHE A 738 -3.33 -25.62 -9.67
CA PHE A 738 -3.93 -24.46 -10.33
C PHE A 738 -3.81 -24.60 -11.85
N GLY A 739 -4.70 -23.92 -12.57
CA GLY A 739 -4.61 -23.78 -14.02
C GLY A 739 -3.28 -23.17 -14.46
N ALA A 740 -2.83 -23.51 -15.67
CA ALA A 740 -1.54 -23.05 -16.21
C ALA A 740 -1.43 -21.51 -16.30
N ASN A 741 -2.57 -20.83 -16.44
CA ASN A 741 -2.66 -19.38 -16.59
C ASN A 741 -3.09 -18.66 -15.29
N PHE A 742 -3.15 -19.36 -14.15
CA PHE A 742 -3.56 -18.76 -12.87
C PHE A 742 -2.59 -17.65 -12.45
N SER A 743 -3.09 -16.41 -12.46
CA SER A 743 -2.29 -15.19 -12.37
C SER A 743 -2.63 -14.33 -11.15
N LEU A 744 -3.88 -14.34 -10.67
CA LEU A 744 -4.34 -13.49 -9.57
C LEU A 744 -5.08 -14.28 -8.49
N LEU A 745 -4.66 -14.12 -7.24
CA LEU A 745 -5.38 -14.60 -6.07
C LEU A 745 -5.53 -13.47 -5.04
N ASP A 746 -6.78 -13.10 -4.76
CA ASP A 746 -7.12 -12.15 -3.70
C ASP A 746 -7.66 -12.89 -2.46
N LEU A 747 -6.88 -12.84 -1.39
CA LEU A 747 -7.21 -13.35 -0.05
C LEU A 747 -7.24 -12.23 0.99
N SER A 748 -7.29 -10.96 0.56
CA SER A 748 -7.29 -9.82 1.48
C SER A 748 -8.53 -9.80 2.38
N HIS A 749 -8.44 -9.15 3.54
CA HIS A 749 -9.57 -9.06 4.49
C HIS A 749 -10.13 -10.44 4.88
N ASN A 750 -9.25 -11.37 5.24
CA ASN A 750 -9.59 -12.69 5.78
C ASN A 750 -8.93 -12.86 7.16
N ARG A 751 -8.84 -14.11 7.65
CA ARG A 751 -8.27 -14.44 8.97
C ARG A 751 -7.07 -15.39 8.85
N PHE A 752 -6.36 -15.39 7.72
CA PHE A 752 -5.21 -16.28 7.53
C PHE A 752 -4.08 -15.93 8.49
N SER A 753 -3.55 -16.94 9.17
CA SER A 753 -2.42 -16.79 10.10
C SER A 753 -1.10 -17.33 9.56
N VAL A 754 -1.15 -18.32 8.67
CA VAL A 754 0.01 -19.02 8.11
C VAL A 754 -0.18 -19.21 6.62
N ILE A 755 0.92 -19.11 5.87
CA ILE A 755 0.97 -19.39 4.42
C ILE A 755 1.80 -20.65 4.17
N PRO A 756 1.18 -21.80 3.82
CA PRO A 756 1.92 -23.03 3.56
C PRO A 756 2.75 -22.99 2.27
N GLU A 757 3.99 -23.50 2.29
CA GLU A 757 4.85 -23.57 1.09
C GLU A 757 4.21 -24.39 -0.04
N ASN A 758 3.69 -25.57 0.30
CA ASN A 758 3.18 -26.53 -0.68
C ASN A 758 1.94 -26.03 -1.43
N PHE A 759 1.17 -25.12 -0.82
CA PHE A 759 -0.06 -24.60 -1.41
C PHE A 759 0.20 -23.98 -2.79
N PHE A 760 1.21 -23.09 -2.88
CA PHE A 760 1.53 -22.38 -4.13
C PHE A 760 2.48 -23.13 -5.07
N ARG A 761 2.95 -24.34 -4.72
CA ARG A 761 4.05 -25.04 -5.42
C ARG A 761 3.85 -25.17 -6.94
N LYS A 762 2.60 -25.24 -7.42
CA LYS A 762 2.24 -25.36 -8.83
C LYS A 762 1.81 -24.04 -9.49
N ALA A 763 1.64 -22.95 -8.75
CA ALA A 763 1.18 -21.64 -9.24
C ALA A 763 2.32 -20.82 -9.87
N LYS A 764 2.94 -21.34 -10.94
CA LYS A 764 4.13 -20.72 -11.56
C LYS A 764 3.85 -19.41 -12.30
N SER A 765 2.63 -19.22 -12.79
CA SER A 765 2.21 -18.06 -13.57
C SER A 765 1.61 -16.92 -12.74
N MET A 766 1.65 -17.05 -11.40
CA MET A 766 1.08 -16.07 -10.48
C MET A 766 1.81 -14.73 -10.56
N GLN A 767 1.04 -13.67 -10.84
CA GLN A 767 1.52 -12.29 -10.98
C GLN A 767 1.02 -11.38 -9.85
N TYR A 768 -0.15 -11.67 -9.28
CA TYR A 768 -0.80 -10.83 -8.28
C TYR A 768 -1.26 -11.69 -7.10
N LEU A 769 -0.74 -11.39 -5.91
CA LEU A 769 -1.14 -12.05 -4.67
C LEU A 769 -1.49 -11.02 -3.61
N TYR A 770 -2.76 -11.00 -3.20
CA TYR A 770 -3.24 -10.06 -2.20
C TYR A 770 -3.51 -10.74 -0.87
N LEU A 771 -2.80 -10.31 0.17
CA LEU A 771 -2.84 -10.90 1.52
C LEU A 771 -2.98 -9.82 2.61
N SER A 772 -3.27 -8.57 2.23
CA SER A 772 -3.51 -7.48 3.17
C SER A 772 -4.67 -7.76 4.11
N ASN A 773 -4.66 -7.15 5.30
CA ASN A 773 -5.74 -7.29 6.29
C ASN A 773 -6.02 -8.75 6.67
N ASN A 774 -4.97 -9.51 6.98
CA ASN A 774 -5.06 -10.87 7.51
C ASN A 774 -4.46 -10.93 8.93
N GLN A 775 -4.24 -12.14 9.44
CA GLN A 775 -3.68 -12.39 10.78
C GLN A 775 -2.28 -13.01 10.71
N ILE A 776 -1.53 -12.73 9.63
CA ILE A 776 -0.21 -13.31 9.40
C ILE A 776 0.78 -12.70 10.38
N LYS A 777 1.39 -13.55 11.23
CA LYS A 777 2.33 -13.12 12.27
C LYS A 777 3.78 -13.30 11.86
N GLU A 778 4.11 -14.45 11.31
CA GLU A 778 5.47 -14.76 10.86
C GLU A 778 5.39 -15.61 9.59
N LEU A 779 6.43 -15.48 8.76
CA LEU A 779 6.70 -16.40 7.67
C LEU A 779 7.95 -17.17 8.07
N ASP A 780 7.93 -18.49 7.92
CA ASP A 780 9.07 -19.33 8.25
C ASP A 780 10.08 -19.33 7.09
N HIS A 781 11.34 -19.01 7.40
CA HIS A 781 12.45 -19.02 6.44
C HIS A 781 12.67 -20.40 5.80
N GLN A 782 12.35 -21.48 6.51
CA GLN A 782 12.53 -22.85 6.01
C GLN A 782 11.47 -23.24 4.97
N TYR A 783 10.31 -22.57 4.99
CA TYR A 783 9.13 -22.92 4.18
C TYR A 783 8.63 -21.72 3.38
N VAL A 784 9.55 -21.00 2.72
CA VAL A 784 9.20 -19.83 1.90
C VAL A 784 8.29 -20.27 0.75
N PRO A 785 7.07 -19.73 0.62
CA PRO A 785 6.18 -20.06 -0.48
C PRO A 785 6.79 -19.70 -1.83
N THR A 786 6.53 -20.53 -2.85
CA THR A 786 7.10 -20.34 -4.20
C THR A 786 6.93 -18.94 -4.81
N PRO A 787 5.82 -18.19 -4.61
CA PRO A 787 5.69 -16.82 -5.11
C PRO A 787 6.71 -15.84 -4.51
N PHE A 788 7.23 -16.14 -3.31
CA PHE A 788 8.17 -15.31 -2.56
C PHE A 788 9.63 -15.66 -2.90
N LYS A 789 9.88 -16.71 -3.71
CA LYS A 789 11.25 -17.07 -4.13
C LYS A 789 11.69 -16.21 -5.31
N ASN A 790 12.99 -15.86 -5.35
CA ASN A 790 13.57 -15.09 -6.44
C ASN A 790 13.40 -15.79 -7.81
N GLY A 791 13.01 -15.02 -8.83
CA GLY A 791 12.71 -15.53 -10.18
C GLY A 791 11.25 -15.98 -10.37
N SER A 792 10.35 -15.68 -9.43
CA SER A 792 8.91 -15.85 -9.61
C SER A 792 8.35 -14.82 -10.61
N ALA A 793 7.20 -15.15 -11.22
CA ALA A 793 6.46 -14.22 -12.10
C ALA A 793 5.70 -13.13 -11.33
N LEU A 794 5.85 -13.07 -10.00
CA LEU A 794 5.08 -12.20 -9.12
C LEU A 794 5.46 -10.73 -9.34
N LYS A 795 4.46 -9.92 -9.69
CA LYS A 795 4.60 -8.48 -9.92
C LYS A 795 4.18 -7.68 -8.69
N ILE A 796 3.06 -8.03 -8.07
CA ILE A 796 2.49 -7.30 -6.92
C ILE A 796 2.16 -8.26 -5.78
N LEU A 797 2.57 -7.87 -4.57
CA LEU A 797 2.30 -8.59 -3.33
C LEU A 797 1.81 -7.61 -2.24
N THR A 798 0.56 -7.73 -1.79
CA THR A 798 0.07 -6.90 -0.66
C THR A 798 0.18 -7.66 0.65
N LEU A 799 0.81 -7.04 1.64
CA LEU A 799 1.04 -7.63 2.96
C LEU A 799 0.65 -6.68 4.11
N HIS A 800 0.26 -5.45 3.81
CA HIS A 800 -0.06 -4.44 4.79
C HIS A 800 -1.22 -4.83 5.71
N ALA A 801 -1.26 -4.22 6.90
CA ALA A 801 -2.27 -4.51 7.92
C ALA A 801 -2.33 -6.00 8.34
N ASN A 802 -1.16 -6.63 8.49
CA ASN A 802 -1.01 -7.92 9.16
C ASN A 802 -0.22 -7.73 10.47
N PRO A 803 -0.52 -8.51 11.52
CA PRO A 803 0.10 -8.38 12.85
C PRO A 803 1.47 -9.03 12.91
N PHE A 804 2.44 -8.54 12.13
CA PHE A 804 3.75 -9.16 12.03
C PHE A 804 4.53 -9.10 13.35
N LYS A 805 5.22 -10.20 13.66
CA LYS A 805 6.19 -10.31 14.75
C LYS A 805 7.54 -9.79 14.26
N CYS A 806 8.23 -8.97 15.04
CA CYS A 806 9.52 -8.37 14.74
C CYS A 806 10.54 -8.77 15.80
N ASP A 807 11.03 -9.99 15.68
CA ASP A 807 12.13 -10.52 16.47
C ASP A 807 13.16 -11.16 15.53
N CYS A 808 14.12 -11.90 16.09
CA CYS A 808 15.14 -12.52 15.27
C CYS A 808 14.61 -13.63 14.33
N SER A 809 13.41 -14.20 14.57
CA SER A 809 12.82 -15.19 13.67
C SER A 809 12.34 -14.57 12.36
N THR A 810 11.95 -13.28 12.37
CA THR A 810 11.49 -12.55 11.18
C THR A 810 12.56 -11.65 10.55
N SER A 811 13.80 -11.74 11.02
CA SER A 811 14.96 -11.00 10.47
C SER A 811 15.19 -11.24 8.98
N TRP A 812 15.04 -12.49 8.53
CA TRP A 812 15.11 -12.83 7.11
C TRP A 812 13.99 -12.18 6.29
N PHE A 813 12.80 -12.02 6.87
CA PHE A 813 11.63 -11.48 6.17
C PHE A 813 11.79 -9.98 5.94
N ALA A 814 12.36 -9.26 6.92
CA ALA A 814 12.77 -7.87 6.75
C ALA A 814 13.80 -7.72 5.60
N ASP A 815 14.78 -8.63 5.50
CA ASP A 815 15.76 -8.65 4.41
C ASP A 815 15.09 -8.93 3.05
N PHE A 816 14.21 -9.92 2.98
CA PHE A 816 13.39 -10.21 1.80
C PHE A 816 12.60 -8.99 1.33
N LEU A 817 11.88 -8.33 2.24
CA LEU A 817 11.09 -7.13 1.92
C LEU A 817 11.97 -5.97 1.42
N SER A 818 13.23 -5.89 1.85
CA SER A 818 14.16 -4.83 1.44
C SER A 818 14.86 -5.10 0.11
N THR A 819 15.01 -6.38 -0.27
CA THR A 819 15.80 -6.82 -1.43
C THR A 819 14.97 -7.33 -2.61
N THR A 820 13.71 -7.67 -2.38
CA THR A 820 12.82 -8.25 -3.40
C THR A 820 12.54 -7.27 -4.55
N PRO A 821 12.54 -7.72 -5.81
CA PRO A 821 12.12 -6.92 -6.96
C PRO A 821 10.58 -6.80 -7.09
N VAL A 822 9.81 -7.52 -6.27
CA VAL A 822 8.34 -7.51 -6.30
C VAL A 822 7.83 -6.16 -5.78
N ASN A 823 6.84 -5.57 -6.46
CA ASN A 823 6.21 -4.34 -5.98
C ASN A 823 5.32 -4.64 -4.76
N ILE A 824 5.71 -4.11 -3.61
CA ILE A 824 4.97 -4.24 -2.35
C ILE A 824 4.39 -2.87 -1.98
N PRO A 825 3.11 -2.60 -2.30
CA PRO A 825 2.51 -1.32 -1.98
C PRO A 825 2.41 -1.13 -0.47
N HIS A 826 2.63 0.10 -0.01
CA HIS A 826 2.61 0.50 1.40
C HIS A 826 3.66 -0.19 2.28
N LEU A 827 4.73 -0.73 1.70
CA LEU A 827 5.82 -1.43 2.41
C LEU A 827 6.38 -0.62 3.59
N THR A 828 6.59 0.66 3.38
CA THR A 828 7.20 1.57 4.36
C THR A 828 6.17 2.30 5.23
N THR A 829 4.87 2.20 4.93
CA THR A 829 3.80 2.98 5.60
C THR A 829 2.79 2.15 6.39
N ARG A 830 2.49 0.90 6.00
CA ARG A 830 1.44 0.08 6.61
C ARG A 830 1.86 -1.37 6.92
N ILE A 831 3.14 -1.68 6.73
CA ILE A 831 3.75 -2.94 7.18
C ILE A 831 4.52 -2.64 8.47
N HIS A 832 3.88 -2.97 9.59
CA HIS A 832 4.39 -2.68 10.93
C HIS A 832 4.54 -3.94 11.78
N CYS A 833 5.39 -3.83 12.77
CA CYS A 833 5.50 -4.75 13.87
C CYS A 833 4.31 -4.57 14.80
N GLU A 834 3.63 -5.66 15.12
CA GLU A 834 2.65 -5.72 16.21
C GLU A 834 3.30 -6.26 17.50
N TYR A 835 4.24 -7.20 17.33
CA TYR A 835 4.96 -7.84 18.42
C TYR A 835 6.49 -7.71 18.23
N PRO A 836 7.30 -7.70 19.29
CA PRO A 836 6.90 -7.56 20.69
C PRO A 836 6.31 -6.16 20.97
N GLU A 837 5.58 -5.99 22.08
CA GLU A 837 4.90 -4.72 22.45
C GLU A 837 5.85 -3.50 22.40
N SER A 838 7.13 -3.69 22.73
CA SER A 838 8.16 -2.65 22.66
C SER A 838 8.42 -2.08 21.25
N LYS A 839 8.04 -2.81 20.20
CA LYS A 839 8.21 -2.47 18.79
C LYS A 839 6.89 -2.20 18.07
N GLN A 840 5.76 -2.22 18.78
CA GLN A 840 4.43 -2.05 18.19
C GLN A 840 4.34 -0.75 17.38
N GLY A 841 3.82 -0.83 16.16
CA GLY A 841 3.68 0.29 15.22
C GLY A 841 4.96 0.73 14.51
N GLN A 842 6.13 0.16 14.83
CA GLN A 842 7.37 0.42 14.07
C GLN A 842 7.35 -0.33 12.74
N SER A 843 7.97 0.21 11.69
CA SER A 843 8.10 -0.52 10.42
C SER A 843 9.01 -1.73 10.58
N ILE A 844 8.66 -2.85 9.96
CA ILE A 844 9.51 -4.07 9.96
C ILE A 844 10.92 -3.77 9.44
N LEU A 845 11.02 -2.88 8.45
CA LEU A 845 12.30 -2.47 7.85
C LEU A 845 13.20 -1.68 8.80
N SER A 846 12.69 -1.19 9.93
CA SER A 846 13.49 -0.47 10.94
C SER A 846 14.21 -1.38 11.93
N MET A 847 14.06 -2.70 11.79
CA MET A 847 14.70 -3.68 12.66
C MET A 847 16.21 -3.75 12.41
N ASP A 848 16.99 -3.60 13.48
CA ASP A 848 18.46 -3.75 13.40
C ASP A 848 18.84 -5.24 13.44
N GLN A 849 19.21 -5.77 12.28
CA GLN A 849 19.58 -7.18 12.11
C GLN A 849 20.88 -7.55 12.85
N LYS A 850 21.76 -6.58 13.12
CA LYS A 850 23.03 -6.84 13.84
C LYS A 850 22.78 -7.27 15.29
N SER A 851 21.66 -6.83 15.86
CA SER A 851 21.23 -7.22 17.20
C SER A 851 20.87 -8.72 17.32
N CYS A 852 20.70 -9.44 16.20
CA CYS A 852 20.34 -10.86 16.18
C CYS A 852 21.51 -11.85 16.02
N GLN A 853 22.77 -11.39 16.18
CA GLN A 853 23.98 -12.19 15.94
C GLN A 853 24.48 -12.94 17.20
N ASP A 854 23.70 -13.88 17.74
CA ASP A 854 24.07 -14.65 18.95
C ASP A 854 25.24 -15.66 18.75
N VAL A 855 25.47 -16.09 17.51
CA VAL A 855 26.46 -17.14 17.20
C VAL A 855 27.91 -16.66 17.40
N TYR A 856 28.20 -15.39 17.10
CA TYR A 856 29.54 -14.83 17.26
C TYR A 856 29.84 -14.47 18.72
N GLY A 857 28.83 -14.04 19.48
CA GLY A 857 28.97 -13.74 20.91
C GLY A 857 29.29 -15.00 21.73
N SER A 858 28.57 -16.10 21.46
CA SER A 858 28.79 -17.38 22.13
C SER A 858 30.14 -18.03 21.77
N LEU A 859 30.55 -17.99 20.49
CA LEU A 859 31.86 -18.47 20.07
C LEU A 859 33.00 -17.64 20.67
N ALA A 860 32.86 -16.30 20.67
CA ALA A 860 33.84 -15.41 21.30
C ALA A 860 33.94 -15.66 22.81
N PHE A 861 32.82 -15.89 23.49
CA PHE A 861 32.80 -16.25 24.91
C PHE A 861 33.54 -17.57 25.19
N LEU A 862 33.31 -18.62 24.38
CA LEU A 862 34.01 -19.90 24.51
C LEU A 862 35.51 -19.77 24.27
N VAL A 863 35.91 -19.05 23.22
CA VAL A 863 37.32 -18.81 22.90
C VAL A 863 38.00 -17.98 23.99
N CYS A 864 37.36 -16.92 24.49
CA CYS A 864 37.90 -16.11 25.58
C CYS A 864 38.00 -16.89 26.89
N SER A 865 37.00 -17.73 27.20
CA SER A 865 37.02 -18.58 28.39
C SER A 865 38.13 -19.62 28.32
N PHE A 866 38.36 -20.23 27.15
CA PHE A 866 39.46 -21.16 26.94
C PHE A 866 40.83 -20.46 27.03
N LEU A 867 40.97 -19.26 26.46
CA LEU A 867 42.19 -18.45 26.60
C LEU A 867 42.44 -18.07 28.07
N ALA A 868 41.41 -17.69 28.82
CA ALA A 868 41.54 -17.38 30.24
C ALA A 868 41.97 -18.61 31.06
N LEU A 869 41.37 -19.77 30.81
CA LEU A 869 41.75 -21.05 31.44
C LEU A 869 43.20 -21.44 31.12
N THR A 870 43.62 -21.31 29.87
CA THR A 870 45.00 -21.65 29.47
C THR A 870 46.03 -20.69 30.05
N ILE A 871 45.76 -19.37 30.02
CA ILE A 871 46.64 -18.33 30.59
C ILE A 871 46.75 -18.46 32.11
N THR A 872 45.72 -18.95 32.80
CA THR A 872 45.78 -19.15 34.26
C THR A 872 46.38 -20.50 34.64
N ALA A 873 45.97 -21.59 34.00
CA ALA A 873 46.40 -22.94 34.36
C ALA A 873 47.85 -23.25 33.97
N LEU A 874 48.34 -22.81 32.81
CA LEU A 874 49.70 -23.13 32.35
C LEU A 874 50.81 -22.55 33.26
N PRO A 875 50.73 -21.28 33.71
CA PRO A 875 51.68 -20.75 34.69
C PRO A 875 51.59 -21.43 36.06
N LEU A 876 50.38 -21.77 36.50
CA LEU A 876 50.14 -22.48 37.77
C LEU A 876 50.72 -23.90 37.74
N LEU A 877 50.51 -24.64 36.65
CA LEU A 877 51.11 -25.97 36.44
C LEU A 877 52.63 -25.90 36.36
N LYS A 878 53.18 -24.88 35.69
CA LYS A 878 54.63 -24.62 35.67
C LYS A 878 55.18 -24.29 37.07
N HIS A 879 54.43 -23.55 37.89
CA HIS A 879 54.84 -23.22 39.25
C HIS A 879 54.77 -24.43 40.19
N LEU A 880 53.68 -25.22 40.15
CA LEU A 880 53.50 -26.36 41.05
C LEU A 880 54.39 -27.56 40.67
N TYR A 881 54.47 -27.90 39.38
CA TYR A 881 55.08 -29.16 38.91
C TYR A 881 56.27 -28.93 37.95
N GLY A 882 56.75 -27.69 37.81
CA GLY A 882 57.86 -27.37 36.90
C GLY A 882 59.15 -28.12 37.22
N TRP A 883 59.43 -28.35 38.51
CA TRP A 883 60.56 -29.13 38.97
C TRP A 883 60.41 -30.62 38.68
N ASP A 884 59.23 -31.20 38.88
CA ASP A 884 58.95 -32.61 38.61
C ASP A 884 59.04 -32.91 37.11
N MET A 885 58.54 -32.00 36.27
CA MET A 885 58.61 -32.13 34.82
C MET A 885 60.06 -31.98 34.31
N TRP A 886 60.83 -31.06 34.91
CA TRP A 886 62.27 -30.92 34.61
C TRP A 886 63.05 -32.16 35.07
N TYR A 887 62.77 -32.71 36.25
CA TYR A 887 63.40 -33.92 36.77
C TYR A 887 63.08 -35.14 35.90
N CYS A 888 61.82 -35.36 35.50
CA CYS A 888 61.45 -36.44 34.58
C CYS A 888 62.16 -36.33 33.23
N ILE A 889 62.31 -35.12 32.69
CA ILE A 889 63.07 -34.89 31.46
C ILE A 889 64.56 -35.20 31.66
N GLN A 890 65.15 -34.83 32.81
CA GLN A 890 66.53 -35.18 33.14
C GLN A 890 66.75 -36.68 33.34
N VAL A 891 65.79 -37.40 33.94
CA VAL A 891 65.83 -38.87 34.09
C VAL A 891 65.73 -39.55 32.73
N LEU A 892 64.88 -39.06 31.82
CA LEU A 892 64.80 -39.55 30.45
C LEU A 892 66.07 -39.23 29.65
N TRP A 893 66.69 -38.06 29.87
CA TRP A 893 67.98 -37.69 29.26
C TRP A 893 69.16 -38.48 29.83
N ALA A 894 69.14 -38.80 31.12
CA ALA A 894 70.13 -39.65 31.77
C ALA A 894 70.03 -41.11 31.27
N GLY A 895 68.81 -41.61 31.07
CA GLY A 895 68.55 -42.90 30.42
C GLY A 895 69.01 -42.94 28.96
N HIS A 896 68.84 -41.85 28.21
CA HIS A 896 69.34 -41.76 26.83
C HIS A 896 70.87 -41.65 26.73
N LYS A 897 71.54 -41.12 27.77
CA LYS A 897 73.01 -41.05 27.88
C LYS A 897 73.67 -42.32 28.45
N GLY A 898 72.89 -43.38 28.72
CA GLY A 898 73.42 -44.69 29.12
C GLY A 898 73.85 -44.79 30.59
N TYR A 899 73.42 -43.88 31.45
CA TYR A 899 73.64 -44.01 32.90
C TYR A 899 72.64 -45.01 33.47
N SER A 900 73.12 -46.18 33.90
CA SER A 900 72.33 -47.16 34.62
C SER A 900 72.37 -46.92 36.13
N GLN A 901 71.27 -47.23 36.80
CA GLN A 901 71.17 -47.33 38.25
C GLN A 901 72.06 -48.50 38.69
N LEU A 902 72.99 -48.28 39.63
CA LEU A 902 73.73 -49.35 40.27
C LEU A 902 72.73 -50.34 40.88
N ALA A 903 72.68 -51.55 40.34
CA ALA A 903 72.06 -52.68 41.00
C ALA A 903 72.74 -52.84 42.36
N GLY A 904 71.95 -52.90 43.45
CA GLY A 904 72.48 -53.17 44.77
C GLY A 904 73.30 -54.46 44.74
N SER A 905 74.62 -54.32 44.76
CA SER A 905 75.55 -55.42 44.94
C SER A 905 75.54 -55.81 46.42
N ASP A 906 75.21 -57.07 46.67
CA ASP A 906 75.70 -57.92 47.76
C ASP A 906 76.20 -57.19 49.01
N SER A 907 75.32 -56.93 49.97
CA SER A 907 75.77 -56.67 51.33
C SER A 907 76.05 -58.00 52.03
N HIS A 908 77.33 -58.25 52.33
CA HIS A 908 77.84 -59.32 53.21
C HIS A 908 77.33 -59.24 54.68
N ASN A 909 76.21 -58.56 54.92
CA ASN A 909 75.70 -58.24 56.25
C ASN A 909 74.70 -59.31 56.70
N HIS A 910 74.95 -59.87 57.88
CA HIS A 910 74.17 -60.97 58.46
C HIS A 910 72.83 -60.50 59.06
N TYR A 911 72.71 -59.21 59.37
CA TYR A 911 71.54 -58.61 60.02
C TYR A 911 71.03 -57.37 59.25
N ASP A 912 69.71 -57.15 59.27
CA ASP A 912 69.09 -55.97 58.68
C ASP A 912 69.27 -54.73 59.58
N ALA A 913 69.25 -54.93 60.90
CA ALA A 913 69.55 -53.88 61.86
C ALA A 913 70.15 -54.42 63.16
N PHE A 914 71.16 -53.72 63.68
CA PHE A 914 71.63 -53.87 65.06
C PHE A 914 70.87 -52.91 65.96
N VAL A 915 70.21 -53.41 67.01
CA VAL A 915 69.45 -52.57 67.94
C VAL A 915 70.25 -52.40 69.23
N VAL A 916 70.61 -51.15 69.52
CA VAL A 916 71.39 -50.76 70.71
C VAL A 916 70.46 -50.10 71.70
N PHE A 917 70.40 -50.65 72.91
CA PHE A 917 69.53 -50.20 73.98
C PHE A 917 70.19 -50.42 75.34
N ASP A 918 69.62 -49.87 76.40
CA ASP A 918 70.15 -50.07 77.75
C ASP A 918 69.63 -51.37 78.35
N THR A 919 70.47 -52.39 78.38
CA THR A 919 70.18 -53.72 78.97
C THR A 919 69.96 -53.67 80.48
N THR A 920 70.49 -52.65 81.17
CA THR A 920 70.28 -52.48 82.62
C THR A 920 68.91 -51.93 82.96
N ASN A 921 68.27 -51.23 82.02
CA ASN A 921 66.91 -50.73 82.19
C ASN A 921 65.89 -51.82 81.84
N GLN A 922 65.30 -52.42 82.87
CA GLN A 922 64.35 -53.50 82.73
C GLN A 922 63.15 -53.14 81.83
N ALA A 923 62.64 -51.91 81.88
CA ALA A 923 61.50 -51.50 81.06
C ALA A 923 61.85 -51.43 79.57
N VAL A 924 63.06 -50.95 79.23
CA VAL A 924 63.53 -50.90 77.84
C VAL A 924 63.84 -52.31 77.34
N ARG A 925 64.51 -53.12 78.15
CA ARG A 925 64.83 -54.50 77.80
C ARG A 925 63.57 -55.33 77.55
N ASP A 926 62.58 -55.25 78.43
CA ASP A 926 61.32 -55.97 78.28
C ASP A 926 60.56 -55.51 77.02
N TRP A 927 60.57 -54.21 76.70
CA TRP A 927 59.97 -53.70 75.47
C TRP A 927 60.72 -54.17 74.21
N VAL A 928 62.06 -54.16 74.21
CA VAL A 928 62.84 -54.60 73.04
C VAL A 928 62.62 -56.09 72.75
N TYR A 929 62.68 -56.93 73.77
CA TYR A 929 62.53 -58.39 73.58
C TYR A 929 61.08 -58.82 73.36
N ASN A 930 60.11 -58.27 74.10
CA ASN A 930 58.73 -58.77 74.06
C ASN A 930 57.83 -58.02 73.06
N GLU A 931 58.14 -56.76 72.71
CA GLU A 931 57.33 -55.97 71.78
C GLU A 931 58.05 -55.75 70.44
N LEU A 932 59.26 -55.18 70.45
CA LEU A 932 59.96 -54.80 69.22
C LEU A 932 60.36 -56.03 68.39
N THR A 933 60.95 -57.03 69.04
CA THR A 933 61.37 -58.28 68.38
C THR A 933 60.16 -59.05 67.84
N VAL A 934 59.06 -59.11 68.60
CA VAL A 934 57.83 -59.79 68.17
C VAL A 934 57.20 -59.11 66.96
N ASN A 935 57.13 -57.78 66.94
CA ASN A 935 56.53 -57.05 65.81
C ASN A 935 57.43 -57.02 64.57
N LEU A 936 58.76 -57.01 64.70
CA LEU A 936 59.67 -56.88 63.56
C LEU A 936 60.19 -58.22 63.01
N GLU A 937 60.36 -59.24 63.86
CA GLU A 937 60.80 -60.57 63.43
C GLU A 937 59.61 -61.51 63.19
N ASN A 938 58.56 -61.45 64.03
CA ASN A 938 57.47 -62.44 64.02
C ASN A 938 56.19 -61.99 63.29
N PHE A 939 55.86 -60.69 63.25
CA PHE A 939 54.59 -60.19 62.69
C PHE A 939 54.72 -58.99 61.72
N GLY A 940 54.95 -59.28 60.43
CA GLY A 940 54.87 -58.29 59.35
C GLY A 940 55.11 -58.88 57.95
N PRO A 941 54.72 -58.18 56.85
CA PRO A 941 54.95 -58.64 55.46
C PRO A 941 56.42 -58.61 55.02
N ARG A 942 57.32 -57.99 55.81
CA ARG A 942 58.78 -58.09 55.68
C ARG A 942 59.33 -58.51 57.05
N ARG A 943 60.05 -59.64 57.09
CA ARG A 943 60.75 -60.11 58.28
C ARG A 943 62.12 -59.45 58.32
N PHE A 944 62.42 -58.74 59.39
CA PHE A 944 63.75 -58.17 59.60
C PHE A 944 64.57 -59.11 60.49
N CYS A 945 65.86 -59.29 60.20
CA CYS A 945 66.79 -60.01 61.06
C CYS A 945 67.49 -59.00 61.99
N LEU A 946 67.17 -59.00 63.29
CA LEU A 946 67.74 -58.06 64.26
C LEU A 946 68.92 -58.69 65.02
N CYS A 947 69.96 -57.90 65.28
CA CYS A 947 71.03 -58.27 66.22
C CYS A 947 70.80 -57.58 67.58
N LEU A 948 70.82 -58.35 68.67
CA LEU A 948 70.59 -57.89 70.04
C LEU A 948 71.73 -58.32 70.98
N GLU A 949 72.10 -57.44 71.92
CA GLU A 949 73.27 -57.61 72.81
C GLU A 949 73.26 -58.89 73.66
N GLU A 950 72.16 -59.21 74.37
CA GLU A 950 72.14 -60.41 75.25
C GLU A 950 71.80 -61.71 74.49
N ARG A 951 71.35 -61.63 73.23
CA ARG A 951 70.87 -62.78 72.44
C ARG A 951 71.90 -63.29 71.44
N ASP A 952 72.49 -62.37 70.68
CA ASP A 952 73.24 -62.68 69.47
C ASP A 952 74.76 -62.52 69.64
N TRP A 953 75.21 -62.03 70.81
CA TRP A 953 76.64 -61.92 71.10
C TRP A 953 77.27 -63.28 71.39
N THR A 954 78.43 -63.52 70.80
CA THR A 954 79.14 -64.78 70.96
C THR A 954 79.82 -64.85 72.34
N PRO A 955 79.56 -65.88 73.15
CA PRO A 955 80.23 -66.06 74.44
C PRO A 955 81.73 -66.28 74.25
N GLY A 956 82.56 -65.56 75.02
CA GLY A 956 84.03 -65.69 74.99
C GLY A 956 84.78 -64.62 74.21
N LEU A 957 84.09 -63.76 73.44
CA LEU A 957 84.66 -62.52 72.88
C LEU A 957 84.52 -61.35 73.85
N SER A 958 85.37 -60.32 73.68
CA SER A 958 85.23 -59.09 74.45
C SER A 958 83.98 -58.29 74.00
N CYS A 959 83.40 -57.51 74.91
CA CYS A 959 82.24 -56.65 74.63
C CYS A 959 82.49 -55.72 73.43
N ILE A 960 83.73 -55.21 73.26
CA ILE A 960 84.09 -54.32 72.15
C ILE A 960 84.14 -55.05 70.79
N GLU A 961 84.58 -56.30 70.76
CA GLU A 961 84.64 -57.11 69.54
C GLU A 961 83.24 -57.55 69.09
N ASN A 962 82.39 -57.99 70.03
CA ASN A 962 80.99 -58.29 69.75
C ASN A 962 80.25 -57.03 69.24
N LEU A 963 80.51 -55.86 69.83
CA LEU A 963 79.93 -54.59 69.39
C LEU A 963 80.37 -54.19 67.98
N HIS A 964 81.68 -54.29 67.70
CA HIS A 964 82.22 -54.02 66.36
C HIS A 964 81.58 -54.95 65.32
N SER A 965 81.52 -56.25 65.60
CA SER A 965 80.91 -57.23 64.69
C SER A 965 79.42 -56.94 64.45
N ALA A 966 78.67 -56.55 65.48
CA ALA A 966 77.25 -56.22 65.36
C ALA A 966 77.01 -54.96 64.50
N VAL A 967 77.84 -53.94 64.64
CA VAL A 967 77.74 -52.70 63.86
C VAL A 967 78.11 -52.93 62.38
N TYR A 968 79.19 -53.65 62.09
CA TYR A 968 79.64 -53.85 60.70
C TYR A 968 78.83 -54.91 59.94
N ASN A 969 78.31 -55.94 60.63
CA ASN A 969 77.51 -56.99 59.99
C ASN A 969 76.01 -56.64 59.88
N SER A 970 75.63 -55.40 60.22
CA SER A 970 74.24 -54.93 60.12
C SER A 970 74.06 -53.86 59.06
N VAL A 971 72.95 -53.86 58.32
CA VAL A 971 72.67 -52.80 57.32
C VAL A 971 72.42 -51.45 57.99
N LYS A 972 71.75 -51.44 59.15
CA LYS A 972 71.49 -50.24 59.95
C LYS A 972 71.81 -50.46 61.43
N THR A 973 72.01 -49.38 62.16
CA THR A 973 72.07 -49.39 63.63
C THR A 973 70.98 -48.50 64.19
N VAL A 974 70.14 -49.06 65.07
CA VAL A 974 68.99 -48.40 65.68
C VAL A 974 69.27 -48.18 67.16
N PHE A 975 69.22 -46.93 67.61
CA PHE A 975 69.41 -46.58 69.01
C PHE A 975 68.06 -46.40 69.70
N VAL A 976 67.80 -47.18 70.74
CA VAL A 976 66.61 -47.05 71.59
C VAL A 976 67.02 -46.33 72.87
N LEU A 977 66.57 -45.09 73.01
CA LEU A 977 66.86 -44.24 74.15
C LEU A 977 65.61 -44.09 75.03
N SER A 978 65.79 -44.18 76.34
CA SER A 978 64.71 -43.94 77.31
C SER A 978 64.98 -42.69 78.13
N SER A 979 63.94 -41.91 78.43
CA SER A 979 64.01 -40.75 79.30
C SER A 979 63.83 -41.19 80.76
N CYS A 980 64.87 -41.05 81.58
CA CYS A 980 64.71 -41.24 83.02
C CYS A 980 64.07 -39.99 83.66
N LEU A 981 63.20 -40.20 84.64
CA LEU A 981 62.41 -39.18 85.36
C LEU A 981 63.22 -38.13 86.14
N ASN A 982 64.55 -38.25 86.21
CA ASN A 982 65.46 -37.28 86.84
C ASN A 982 66.50 -36.75 85.85
N GLY A 983 66.08 -36.05 84.79
CA GLY A 983 66.80 -34.93 84.14
C GLY A 983 68.27 -35.08 83.72
N GLY A 984 68.86 -36.27 83.71
CA GLY A 984 70.23 -36.53 83.27
C GLY A 984 70.25 -37.74 82.35
N GLU A 985 70.56 -37.53 81.07
CA GLU A 985 70.77 -38.61 80.09
C GLU A 985 72.09 -39.32 80.41
N THR A 986 72.07 -40.30 81.32
CA THR A 986 73.17 -41.26 81.45
C THR A 986 72.99 -42.33 80.38
N ALA A 987 73.41 -42.05 79.15
CA ALA A 987 73.54 -43.08 78.13
C ALA A 987 74.57 -44.13 78.60
N ASN A 988 74.17 -45.40 78.63
CA ASN A 988 75.02 -46.54 78.95
C ASN A 988 76.32 -46.48 78.12
N GLY A 989 77.46 -46.90 78.71
CA GLY A 989 78.77 -46.91 78.06
C GLY A 989 78.75 -47.62 76.69
N VAL A 990 77.97 -48.70 76.57
CA VAL A 990 77.80 -49.45 75.31
C VAL A 990 77.10 -48.62 74.23
N ILE A 991 76.05 -47.86 74.58
CA ILE A 991 75.34 -46.96 73.66
C ILE A 991 76.27 -45.87 73.12
N ARG A 992 77.06 -45.23 73.99
CA ARG A 992 78.03 -44.21 73.56
C ARG A 992 79.11 -44.80 72.65
N GLN A 993 79.59 -45.99 72.99
CA GLN A 993 80.63 -46.67 72.21
C GLN A 993 80.13 -47.12 70.84
N ALA A 994 78.90 -47.64 70.77
CA ALA A 994 78.23 -47.98 69.52
C ALA A 994 78.02 -46.74 68.64
N PHE A 995 77.64 -45.59 69.25
CA PHE A 995 77.48 -44.33 68.53
C PHE A 995 78.78 -43.88 67.85
N TYR A 996 79.91 -43.91 68.57
CA TYR A 996 81.21 -43.58 67.99
C TYR A 996 81.62 -44.56 66.88
N MET A 997 81.35 -45.87 67.03
CA MET A 997 81.64 -46.87 65.99
C MET A 997 80.79 -46.66 64.73
N VAL A 998 79.51 -46.35 64.88
CA VAL A 998 78.63 -46.04 63.73
C VAL A 998 79.07 -44.75 63.04
N GLN A 999 79.45 -43.72 63.81
CA GLN A 999 79.98 -42.48 63.26
C GLN A 999 81.28 -42.71 62.48
N GLN A 1000 82.18 -43.55 63.00
CA GLN A 1000 83.41 -43.94 62.31
C GLN A 1000 83.09 -44.70 61.01
N ARG A 1001 82.20 -45.69 61.04
CA ARG A 1001 81.76 -46.43 59.85
C ARG A 1001 81.17 -45.51 58.78
N LEU A 1002 80.34 -44.53 59.17
CA LEU A 1002 79.76 -43.56 58.23
C LEU A 1002 80.80 -42.60 57.63
N LEU A 1003 81.90 -42.32 58.35
CA LEU A 1003 83.03 -41.55 57.83
C LEU A 1003 83.88 -42.40 56.88
N ASP A 1004 84.09 -43.67 57.19
CA ASP A 1004 84.82 -44.62 56.36
C ASP A 1004 84.07 -44.91 55.04
N GLU A 1005 82.74 -45.09 55.08
CA GLU A 1005 81.88 -45.27 53.88
C GLU A 1005 81.78 -44.01 52.98
N LYS A 1006 82.19 -42.82 53.47
CA LYS A 1006 82.16 -41.55 52.73
C LYS A 1006 83.46 -41.23 51.97
N ASN A 1007 84.51 -42.02 52.17
CA ASN A 1007 85.80 -41.85 51.51
C ASN A 1007 86.23 -43.15 50.80
N PRO A 1008 86.45 -43.06 49.49
CA PRO A 1008 85.51 -43.33 48.40
C PRO A 1008 85.15 -44.82 48.18
#